data_AF-T1HDP9-F1
#
_entry.id   AF-T1HDP9-F1
#
_cell.length_a   1.000
_cell.length_b   1.000
_cell.length_c   1.000
_cell.angle_alpha   90.00
_cell.angle_beta   90.00
_cell.angle_gamma   90.00
#
_symmetry.space_group_name_H-M   'P 1'
#
loop_
_entity.id
_entity.type
_entity.pdbx_description
1 polymer ?
#
loop_
_entity_poly.entity_id
_entity_poly.type
_entity_poly.pdbx_seq_one_letter_code
_entity_poly.pdbx_strand_id
1 'polypeptide(L)'
;KGFIHGSKQETSISQEDKQFLSRSYTSKEEFIREYKKFYCRKAKAEELYRLVLTELREAISAGNVGSLKKLSNFIDYISDAEDQVSLRDSYDNVNNPVKNTNLVILACKHNKVEILEYLLGSNSKILRNLSVGIRETAILPEDKDETCHNAFYYAIRSGNVQLLDTLINRWPGNYFAVHFRELDEILSRAYEELKLKNVPLSEEIEIFVENKLINLRFFSTASRKDQNVKSNLDNIRDRIELVLQNISSLKAEYSNTEKVDAKFLFIAKFIAQNIHILKRQLKSTYDRLPWEEIEFCLISFVSSYIKRQEINLFYNASLNKSKILNHLENFAKELKEEKDTIEGVDIGKFADFPKLKRERVVAEIVSNYPQFGELYSDYQQIRDIHSLEKISDYIKLASSADPKQREGQIIITRVLQVIGEYLKNTLESPKLSSNTSELLLLSLPRNTRKVIIELRNSLSHAYSLSKRTEIEENADVSFFIGVQCDTKRIDNVITGILYNNKIKMIRIVLKKITSSESVDEITEIAGIFNNVELDKMITESFKLMEHDKLEKLIKELSNNITDKTNYEKELFNKIDNIINFAKTKSTNIRTDYVTAFISLKSLIVVMNDNKIDHNVIRGMKFFANKILENIPSQIESHNLKEIAELSMKIARCARSRVQGDNLDK
;
A
#
# COMPACT_ATOMS: atom_id res chain seq x y z
N LYS A 1 46.82 -8.51 -68.25
CA LYS A 1 46.59 -7.04 -68.12
C LYS A 1 45.12 -6.83 -67.82
N GLY A 2 44.78 -6.38 -66.61
CA GLY A 2 43.41 -6.25 -66.11
C GLY A 2 43.28 -6.95 -64.75
N PHE A 3 42.64 -6.27 -63.79
CA PHE A 3 42.38 -6.67 -62.40
C PHE A 3 43.43 -6.36 -61.33
N ILE A 4 43.84 -5.08 -61.18
CA ILE A 4 44.18 -4.50 -59.86
C ILE A 4 43.84 -2.99 -59.89
N HIS A 5 42.56 -2.60 -59.77
CA HIS A 5 42.20 -1.19 -59.53
C HIS A 5 40.97 -0.96 -58.63
N GLY A 6 40.37 -2.02 -58.04
CA GLY A 6 39.17 -1.88 -57.19
C GLY A 6 39.43 -1.58 -55.70
N SER A 7 40.53 -2.06 -55.11
CA SER A 7 40.63 -2.11 -53.63
C SER A 7 41.17 -0.84 -52.94
N LYS A 8 41.94 0.00 -53.63
CA LYS A 8 42.50 1.25 -53.04
C LYS A 8 41.51 2.41 -53.02
N GLN A 9 40.53 2.39 -53.92
CA GLN A 9 39.59 3.50 -54.09
C GLN A 9 38.47 3.42 -53.04
N GLU A 10 37.91 2.24 -52.79
CA GLU A 10 36.92 2.00 -51.72
C GLU A 10 37.47 2.26 -50.30
N THR A 11 38.73 1.90 -50.02
CA THR A 11 39.37 2.20 -48.73
C THR A 11 39.65 3.69 -48.52
N SER A 12 39.98 4.43 -49.60
CA SER A 12 40.19 5.88 -49.51
C SER A 12 38.90 6.68 -49.28
N ILE A 13 37.80 6.26 -49.93
CA ILE A 13 36.49 6.90 -49.80
C ILE A 13 35.92 6.69 -48.38
N SER A 14 36.06 5.48 -47.84
CA SER A 14 35.66 5.17 -46.45
C SER A 14 36.42 6.00 -45.40
N GLN A 15 37.70 6.31 -45.63
CA GLN A 15 38.48 7.18 -44.73
C GLN A 15 38.06 8.65 -44.79
N GLU A 16 37.75 9.17 -45.98
CA GLU A 16 37.25 10.54 -46.16
C GLU A 16 35.90 10.74 -45.47
N ASP A 17 34.98 9.78 -45.60
CA ASP A 17 33.65 9.84 -44.98
C ASP A 17 33.73 9.77 -43.45
N LYS A 18 34.60 8.90 -42.91
CA LYS A 18 34.88 8.87 -41.46
C LYS A 18 35.51 10.17 -40.96
N GLN A 19 36.38 10.79 -41.75
CA GLN A 19 36.95 12.08 -41.41
C GLN A 19 35.91 13.20 -41.48
N PHE A 20 34.92 13.12 -42.37
CA PHE A 20 33.80 14.05 -42.42
C PHE A 20 32.92 13.97 -41.16
N LEU A 21 32.61 12.75 -40.70
CA LEU A 21 31.81 12.53 -39.49
C LEU A 21 32.56 12.85 -38.19
N SER A 22 33.89 12.77 -38.18
CA SER A 22 34.69 13.10 -36.99
C SER A 22 34.83 14.61 -36.75
N ARG A 23 34.65 15.44 -37.79
CA ARG A 23 34.67 16.91 -37.67
C ARG A 23 33.64 17.43 -36.67
N SER A 24 33.97 18.57 -36.08
CA SER A 24 33.08 19.36 -35.23
C SER A 24 32.52 20.50 -36.07
N TYR A 25 31.20 20.50 -36.30
CA TYR A 25 30.50 21.56 -37.01
C TYR A 25 29.95 22.57 -36.00
N THR A 26 30.20 23.85 -36.22
CA THR A 26 29.77 24.94 -35.32
C THR A 26 28.29 25.26 -35.44
N SER A 27 27.66 24.90 -36.56
CA SER A 27 26.23 25.12 -36.83
C SER A 27 25.67 24.09 -37.81
N LYS A 28 24.33 23.99 -37.86
CA LYS A 28 23.60 23.17 -38.83
C LYS A 28 23.84 23.65 -40.26
N GLU A 29 23.87 24.96 -40.47
CA GLU A 29 24.09 25.61 -41.76
C GLU A 29 25.48 25.31 -42.32
N GLU A 30 26.49 25.27 -41.45
CA GLU A 30 27.84 24.84 -41.82
C GLU A 30 27.86 23.38 -42.28
N PHE A 31 27.21 22.48 -41.53
CA PHE A 31 27.13 21.07 -41.91
C PHE A 31 26.47 20.91 -43.28
N ILE A 32 25.32 21.53 -43.52
CA ILE A 32 24.57 21.40 -44.78
C ILE A 32 25.38 21.95 -45.96
N ARG A 33 26.10 23.06 -45.77
CA ARG A 33 26.95 23.66 -46.82
C ARG A 33 28.08 22.71 -47.21
N GLU A 34 28.80 22.16 -46.25
CA GLU A 34 29.88 21.21 -46.52
C GLU A 34 29.34 19.89 -47.10
N TYR A 35 28.20 19.41 -46.58
CA TYR A 35 27.52 18.22 -47.10
C TYR A 35 27.18 18.37 -48.60
N LYS A 36 26.51 19.46 -48.99
CA LYS A 36 26.17 19.72 -50.40
C LYS A 36 27.39 19.89 -51.29
N LYS A 37 28.51 20.38 -50.75
CA LYS A 37 29.78 20.53 -51.48
C LYS A 37 30.45 19.19 -51.78
N PHE A 38 30.52 18.29 -50.80
CA PHE A 38 31.25 17.02 -50.93
C PHE A 38 30.39 15.86 -51.44
N TYR A 39 29.08 15.89 -51.19
CA TYR A 39 28.14 14.80 -51.47
C TYR A 39 27.08 15.16 -52.51
N CYS A 40 27.43 16.02 -53.48
CA CYS A 40 26.52 16.43 -54.56
C CYS A 40 26.06 15.29 -55.50
N ARG A 41 26.72 14.12 -55.45
CA ARG A 41 26.33 12.92 -56.21
C ARG A 41 25.53 11.98 -55.32
N LYS A 42 24.33 11.57 -55.76
CA LYS A 42 23.44 10.64 -55.04
C LYS A 42 24.16 9.42 -54.45
N ALA A 43 25.01 8.76 -55.25
CA ALA A 43 25.77 7.59 -54.79
C ALA A 43 26.70 7.85 -53.58
N LYS A 44 27.33 9.03 -53.51
CA LYS A 44 28.19 9.42 -52.38
C LYS A 44 27.35 9.81 -51.16
N ALA A 45 26.26 10.54 -51.36
CA ALA A 45 25.32 10.90 -50.29
C ALA A 45 24.73 9.64 -49.62
N GLU A 46 24.35 8.64 -50.43
CA GLU A 46 23.90 7.33 -49.98
C GLU A 46 24.97 6.57 -49.16
N GLU A 47 26.24 6.63 -49.60
CA GLU A 47 27.35 5.97 -48.91
C GLU A 47 27.60 6.57 -47.52
N LEU A 48 27.64 7.91 -47.43
CA LEU A 48 27.75 8.61 -46.15
C LEU A 48 26.56 8.31 -45.24
N TYR A 49 25.34 8.31 -45.78
CA TYR A 49 24.14 8.01 -44.99
C TYR A 49 24.18 6.58 -44.42
N ARG A 50 24.63 5.59 -45.22
CA ARG A 50 24.86 4.22 -44.74
C ARG A 50 25.92 4.16 -43.64
N LEU A 51 27.02 4.92 -43.78
CA LEU A 51 28.04 5.00 -42.75
C LEU A 51 27.48 5.58 -41.44
N VAL A 52 26.68 6.65 -41.53
CA VAL A 52 25.99 7.24 -40.35
C VAL A 52 25.10 6.20 -39.67
N LEU A 53 24.30 5.44 -40.41
CA LEU A 53 23.46 4.38 -39.84
C LEU A 53 24.27 3.24 -39.21
N THR A 54 25.46 2.95 -39.74
CA THR A 54 26.38 1.92 -39.23
C THR A 54 26.98 2.36 -37.90
N GLU A 55 27.57 3.56 -37.88
CA GLU A 55 28.12 4.18 -36.66
C GLU A 55 27.03 4.40 -35.60
N LEU A 56 25.79 4.66 -36.02
CA LEU A 56 24.64 4.78 -35.11
C LEU A 56 24.33 3.46 -34.42
N ARG A 57 24.30 2.36 -35.18
CA ARG A 57 24.11 1.02 -34.63
C ARG A 57 25.24 0.67 -33.66
N GLU A 58 26.48 0.94 -34.02
CA GLU A 58 27.65 0.72 -33.15
C GLU A 58 27.60 1.55 -31.86
N ALA A 59 27.21 2.83 -31.95
CA ALA A 59 27.06 3.70 -30.79
C ALA A 59 26.00 3.16 -29.81
N ILE A 60 24.88 2.64 -30.33
CA ILE A 60 23.84 2.00 -29.51
C ILE A 60 24.39 0.73 -28.86
N SER A 61 25.00 -0.18 -29.63
CA SER A 61 25.56 -1.43 -29.09
C SER A 61 26.64 -1.17 -28.03
N ALA A 62 27.46 -0.12 -28.19
CA ALA A 62 28.47 0.30 -27.22
C ALA A 62 27.88 1.01 -25.97
N GLY A 63 26.68 1.60 -26.08
CA GLY A 63 26.11 2.45 -25.04
C GLY A 63 26.66 3.88 -25.03
N ASN A 64 27.20 4.36 -26.15
CA ASN A 64 27.78 5.70 -26.24
C ASN A 64 26.71 6.77 -26.56
N VAL A 65 26.12 7.34 -25.52
CA VAL A 65 25.09 8.39 -25.62
C VAL A 65 25.63 9.64 -26.34
N GLY A 66 26.91 9.98 -26.17
CA GLY A 66 27.53 11.14 -26.82
C GLY A 66 27.59 11.00 -28.34
N SER A 67 28.10 9.86 -28.82
CA SER A 67 28.11 9.54 -30.26
C SER A 67 26.70 9.44 -30.82
N LEU A 68 25.76 8.81 -30.09
CA LEU A 68 24.35 8.73 -30.49
C LEU A 68 23.75 10.12 -30.70
N LYS A 69 23.96 11.06 -29.78
CA LYS A 69 23.49 12.45 -29.90
C LYS A 69 24.09 13.15 -31.13
N LYS A 70 25.39 12.96 -31.37
CA LYS A 70 26.07 13.55 -32.53
C LYS A 70 25.49 13.01 -33.84
N LEU A 71 25.34 11.70 -33.96
CA LEU A 71 24.81 11.02 -35.15
C LEU A 71 23.33 11.32 -35.37
N SER A 72 22.54 11.42 -34.30
CA SER A 72 21.14 11.87 -34.32
C SER A 72 21.00 13.26 -34.97
N ASN A 73 21.87 14.21 -34.59
CA ASN A 73 21.90 15.53 -35.19
C ASN A 73 22.28 15.49 -36.67
N PHE A 74 23.25 14.65 -37.05
CA PHE A 74 23.62 14.48 -38.46
C PHE A 74 22.48 13.92 -39.30
N ILE A 75 21.70 12.97 -38.77
CA ILE A 75 20.50 12.47 -39.44
C ILE A 75 19.49 13.60 -39.61
N ASP A 76 19.23 14.43 -38.59
CA ASP A 76 18.34 15.60 -38.70
C ASP A 76 18.82 16.55 -39.81
N TYR A 77 20.11 16.85 -39.86
CA TYR A 77 20.68 17.77 -40.84
C TYR A 77 20.65 17.22 -42.28
N ILE A 78 20.89 15.91 -42.45
CA ILE A 78 20.78 15.24 -43.74
C ILE A 78 19.31 15.21 -44.19
N SER A 79 18.39 14.94 -43.26
CA SER A 79 16.94 14.94 -43.54
C SER A 79 16.42 16.31 -44.01
N ASP A 80 17.06 17.41 -43.62
CA ASP A 80 16.72 18.75 -44.11
C ASP A 80 17.42 19.11 -45.44
N ALA A 81 18.49 18.41 -45.80
CA ALA A 81 19.29 18.68 -46.99
C ALA A 81 18.81 17.89 -48.22
N GLU A 82 18.31 16.68 -48.01
CA GLU A 82 17.88 15.72 -49.04
C GLU A 82 16.35 15.66 -49.15
N ASP A 83 15.85 15.27 -50.32
CA ASP A 83 14.42 15.04 -50.50
C ASP A 83 13.99 13.68 -49.90
N GLN A 84 12.71 13.56 -49.53
CA GLN A 84 12.17 12.37 -48.88
C GLN A 84 12.29 11.09 -49.73
N VAL A 85 12.21 11.20 -51.06
CA VAL A 85 12.30 10.04 -51.96
C VAL A 85 13.72 9.49 -51.94
N SER A 86 14.72 10.37 -52.03
CA SER A 86 16.13 9.99 -51.95
C SER A 86 16.51 9.37 -50.59
N LEU A 87 15.95 9.88 -49.48
CA LEU A 87 16.16 9.30 -48.16
C LEU A 87 15.51 7.92 -48.02
N ARG A 88 14.32 7.72 -48.60
CA ARG A 88 13.62 6.43 -48.62
C ARG A 88 14.37 5.39 -49.43
N ASP A 89 14.82 5.74 -50.62
CA ASP A 89 15.67 4.87 -51.46
C ASP A 89 16.94 4.43 -50.71
N SER A 90 17.58 5.38 -50.01
CA SER A 90 18.79 5.13 -49.23
C SER A 90 18.53 4.19 -48.04
N TYR A 91 17.40 4.36 -47.37
CA TYR A 91 17.01 3.58 -46.20
C TYR A 91 16.52 2.16 -46.56
N ASP A 92 15.78 2.00 -47.66
CA ASP A 92 15.25 0.70 -48.09
C ASP A 92 16.30 -0.18 -48.78
N ASN A 93 17.51 0.35 -49.01
CA ASN A 93 18.66 -0.37 -49.51
C ASN A 93 18.94 -1.65 -48.68
N VAL A 94 19.21 -2.77 -49.36
CA VAL A 94 19.47 -4.08 -48.74
C VAL A 94 20.62 -4.04 -47.73
N ASN A 95 21.60 -3.16 -47.94
CA ASN A 95 22.78 -3.02 -47.09
C ASN A 95 22.57 -2.07 -45.89
N ASN A 96 21.36 -1.57 -45.66
CA ASN A 96 21.10 -0.72 -44.49
C ASN A 96 21.20 -1.55 -43.19
N PRO A 97 22.12 -1.18 -42.27
CA PRO A 97 22.40 -1.94 -41.04
C PRO A 97 21.23 -1.95 -40.03
N VAL A 98 20.23 -1.09 -40.20
CA VAL A 98 19.03 -0.99 -39.36
C VAL A 98 17.73 -1.32 -40.12
N LYS A 99 17.80 -1.86 -41.34
CA LYS A 99 16.62 -2.10 -42.21
C LYS A 99 15.54 -2.97 -41.56
N ASN A 100 15.98 -4.04 -40.90
CA ASN A 100 15.14 -5.09 -40.33
C ASN A 100 14.98 -4.95 -38.81
N THR A 101 15.28 -3.77 -38.24
CA THR A 101 15.14 -3.53 -36.79
C THR A 101 14.79 -2.06 -36.56
N ASN A 102 14.61 -1.67 -35.30
CA ASN A 102 14.50 -0.27 -34.93
C ASN A 102 15.41 0.03 -33.74
N LEU A 103 15.67 1.32 -33.49
CA LEU A 103 16.63 1.74 -32.46
C LEU A 103 16.19 1.33 -31.04
N VAL A 104 14.89 1.21 -30.81
CA VAL A 104 14.33 0.76 -29.52
C VAL A 104 14.64 -0.72 -29.29
N ILE A 105 14.41 -1.57 -30.31
CA ILE A 105 14.75 -3.00 -30.25
C ILE A 105 16.27 -3.17 -30.05
N LEU A 106 17.10 -2.41 -30.77
CA LEU A 106 18.56 -2.46 -30.61
C LEU A 106 19.01 -2.07 -29.19
N ALA A 107 18.43 -1.01 -28.62
CA ALA A 107 18.74 -0.60 -27.25
C ALA A 107 18.35 -1.67 -26.22
N CYS A 108 17.18 -2.31 -26.41
CA CYS A 108 16.73 -3.42 -25.56
C CYS A 108 17.61 -4.68 -25.72
N LYS A 109 17.94 -5.06 -26.98
CA LYS A 109 18.77 -6.22 -27.33
C LYS A 109 20.17 -6.14 -26.72
N HIS A 110 20.73 -4.94 -26.60
CA HIS A 110 22.05 -4.69 -26.00
C HIS A 110 22.00 -4.24 -24.53
N ASN A 111 20.83 -4.28 -23.88
CA ASN A 111 20.63 -3.87 -22.48
C ASN A 111 21.16 -2.45 -22.16
N LYS A 112 20.77 -1.45 -22.96
CA LYS A 112 21.27 -0.07 -22.84
C LYS A 112 20.19 0.90 -22.37
N VAL A 113 20.03 1.02 -21.05
CA VAL A 113 19.01 1.87 -20.41
C VAL A 113 19.16 3.35 -20.81
N GLU A 114 20.35 3.92 -20.68
CA GLU A 114 20.61 5.35 -20.96
C GLU A 114 20.36 5.71 -22.44
N ILE A 115 20.66 4.77 -23.35
CA ILE A 115 20.35 4.91 -24.77
C ILE A 115 18.84 4.90 -24.98
N LEU A 116 18.13 3.95 -24.38
CA LEU A 116 16.68 3.86 -24.46
C LEU A 116 16.00 5.13 -23.91
N GLU A 117 16.48 5.64 -22.77
CA GLU A 117 16.00 6.89 -22.19
C GLU A 117 16.19 8.10 -23.11
N TYR A 118 17.33 8.18 -23.82
CA TYR A 118 17.54 9.22 -24.81
C TYR A 118 16.61 9.05 -26.02
N LEU A 119 16.49 7.83 -26.56
CA LEU A 119 15.65 7.55 -27.72
C LEU A 119 14.18 7.88 -27.47
N LEU A 120 13.68 7.54 -26.27
CA LEU A 120 12.30 7.78 -25.84
C LEU A 120 12.08 9.16 -25.21
N GLY A 121 13.15 9.96 -25.06
CA GLY A 121 13.07 11.29 -24.48
C GLY A 121 12.41 12.30 -25.41
N SER A 122 11.69 13.27 -24.83
CA SER A 122 10.97 14.33 -25.55
C SER A 122 11.84 15.21 -26.45
N ASN A 123 13.15 15.25 -26.22
CA ASN A 123 14.10 16.03 -27.01
C ASN A 123 14.66 15.27 -28.22
N SER A 124 14.35 13.98 -28.37
CA SER A 124 14.91 13.14 -29.42
C SER A 124 13.99 13.08 -30.63
N LYS A 125 14.47 13.60 -31.77
CA LYS A 125 13.75 13.51 -33.06
C LYS A 125 14.12 12.27 -33.86
N ILE A 126 15.13 11.51 -33.45
CA ILE A 126 15.72 10.44 -34.26
C ILE A 126 14.72 9.36 -34.64
N LEU A 127 13.86 8.95 -33.69
CA LEU A 127 12.83 7.95 -33.95
C LEU A 127 11.86 8.48 -35.01
N ARG A 128 11.40 9.72 -34.89
CA ARG A 128 10.50 10.36 -35.85
C ARG A 128 11.15 10.52 -37.23
N ASN A 129 12.42 10.93 -37.28
CA ASN A 129 13.13 11.15 -38.53
C ASN A 129 13.32 9.84 -39.30
N LEU A 130 13.63 8.73 -38.60
CA LEU A 130 13.82 7.42 -39.24
C LEU A 130 12.51 6.67 -39.51
N SER A 131 11.45 6.86 -38.73
CA SER A 131 10.18 6.14 -38.89
C SER A 131 9.15 6.95 -39.69
N VAL A 132 8.70 8.10 -39.15
CA VAL A 132 7.66 8.93 -39.75
C VAL A 132 8.18 9.72 -40.95
N GLY A 133 9.43 10.20 -40.90
CA GLY A 133 10.03 11.00 -41.98
C GLY A 133 10.39 10.22 -43.24
N ILE A 134 10.64 8.91 -43.11
CA ILE A 134 11.14 8.05 -44.21
C ILE A 134 10.14 6.95 -44.58
N ARG A 135 9.48 6.32 -43.60
CA ARG A 135 8.51 5.23 -43.83
C ARG A 135 7.05 5.63 -43.69
N GLU A 136 6.75 6.85 -43.22
CA GLU A 136 5.40 7.34 -42.91
C GLU A 136 4.66 6.49 -41.85
N THR A 137 5.39 5.65 -41.10
CA THR A 137 4.84 4.79 -40.05
C THR A 137 5.46 5.10 -38.69
N ALA A 138 4.64 5.15 -37.64
CA ALA A 138 5.13 5.24 -36.28
C ALA A 138 5.73 3.89 -35.83
N ILE A 139 6.65 3.93 -34.87
CA ILE A 139 7.21 2.70 -34.26
C ILE A 139 6.13 2.04 -33.42
N LEU A 140 5.91 0.76 -33.63
CA LEU A 140 4.92 -0.02 -32.90
C LEU A 140 5.56 -0.93 -31.85
N PRO A 141 4.89 -1.14 -30.70
CA PRO A 141 5.32 -2.11 -29.69
C PRO A 141 5.55 -3.54 -30.23
N GLU A 142 4.81 -3.91 -31.28
CA GLU A 142 4.86 -5.23 -31.91
C GLU A 142 5.95 -5.38 -32.98
N ASP A 143 6.68 -4.30 -33.31
CA ASP A 143 7.76 -4.35 -34.29
C ASP A 143 8.78 -5.44 -33.91
N LYS A 144 9.20 -6.22 -34.91
CA LYS A 144 10.13 -7.34 -34.75
C LYS A 144 11.42 -7.09 -35.52
N ASP A 145 12.52 -7.59 -34.97
CA ASP A 145 13.80 -7.60 -35.67
C ASP A 145 13.97 -8.79 -36.62
N GLU A 146 15.15 -8.93 -37.22
CA GLU A 146 15.53 -10.05 -38.08
C GLU A 146 15.45 -11.44 -37.42
N THR A 147 15.41 -11.50 -36.09
CA THR A 147 15.25 -12.74 -35.32
C THR A 147 13.79 -13.00 -34.91
N CYS A 148 12.86 -12.19 -35.43
CA CYS A 148 11.43 -12.23 -35.13
C CYS A 148 11.08 -11.89 -33.66
N HIS A 149 11.95 -11.13 -32.98
CA HIS A 149 11.77 -10.71 -31.59
C HIS A 149 11.51 -9.21 -31.48
N ASN A 150 10.61 -8.82 -30.56
CA ASN A 150 10.30 -7.42 -30.28
C ASN A 150 11.13 -6.88 -29.11
N ALA A 151 11.00 -5.58 -28.83
CA ALA A 151 11.73 -4.91 -27.76
C ALA A 151 11.43 -5.50 -26.37
N PHE A 152 10.18 -5.93 -26.13
CA PHE A 152 9.76 -6.52 -24.85
C PHE A 152 10.42 -7.87 -24.59
N TYR A 153 10.53 -8.73 -25.60
CA TYR A 153 11.27 -9.99 -25.50
C TYR A 153 12.70 -9.75 -25.03
N TYR A 154 13.40 -8.80 -25.65
CA TYR A 154 14.78 -8.48 -25.28
C TYR A 154 14.90 -7.83 -23.91
N ALA A 155 13.96 -6.94 -23.56
CA ALA A 155 13.96 -6.27 -22.28
C ALA A 155 13.72 -7.24 -21.11
N ILE A 156 12.84 -8.22 -21.26
CA ILE A 156 12.64 -9.28 -20.25
C ILE A 156 13.87 -10.19 -20.21
N ARG A 157 14.36 -10.63 -21.38
CA ARG A 157 15.51 -11.54 -21.50
C ARG A 157 16.79 -10.98 -20.88
N SER A 158 16.98 -9.66 -20.87
CA SER A 158 18.17 -9.03 -20.30
C SER A 158 18.23 -9.11 -18.77
N GLY A 159 17.12 -9.44 -18.10
CA GLY A 159 17.00 -9.44 -16.65
C GLY A 159 17.00 -8.03 -16.03
N ASN A 160 17.00 -6.96 -16.84
CA ASN A 160 17.12 -5.60 -16.33
C ASN A 160 15.73 -4.96 -16.15
N VAL A 161 15.27 -4.89 -14.90
CA VAL A 161 13.98 -4.27 -14.53
C VAL A 161 13.90 -2.81 -14.98
N GLN A 162 14.98 -2.04 -14.83
CA GLN A 162 15.00 -0.62 -15.20
C GLN A 162 14.81 -0.43 -16.71
N LEU A 163 15.37 -1.32 -17.52
CA LEU A 163 15.21 -1.30 -18.98
C LEU A 163 13.74 -1.53 -19.37
N LEU A 164 13.11 -2.56 -18.80
CA LEU A 164 11.72 -2.89 -19.08
C LEU A 164 10.76 -1.80 -18.56
N ASP A 165 11.00 -1.28 -17.35
CA ASP A 165 10.20 -0.20 -16.79
C ASP A 165 10.30 1.09 -17.63
N THR A 166 11.50 1.42 -18.11
CA THR A 166 11.72 2.54 -19.04
C THR A 166 10.96 2.34 -20.33
N LEU A 167 11.00 1.13 -20.91
CA LEU A 167 10.29 0.79 -22.14
C LEU A 167 8.77 0.99 -22.00
N ILE A 168 8.20 0.57 -20.86
CA ILE A 168 6.77 0.68 -20.58
C ILE A 168 6.36 2.12 -20.32
N ASN A 169 7.07 2.83 -19.43
CA ASN A 169 6.61 4.12 -18.92
C ASN A 169 7.01 5.30 -19.82
N ARG A 170 8.00 5.14 -20.70
CA ARG A 170 8.46 6.20 -21.62
C ARG A 170 8.11 5.96 -23.08
N TRP A 171 7.28 4.96 -23.39
CA TRP A 171 6.88 4.74 -24.78
C TRP A 171 6.30 6.04 -25.41
N PRO A 172 6.63 6.38 -26.67
CA PRO A 172 6.28 7.68 -27.23
C PRO A 172 4.78 7.99 -27.14
N GLY A 173 4.45 9.23 -26.78
CA GLY A 173 3.07 9.67 -26.62
C GLY A 173 2.35 9.10 -25.39
N ASN A 174 3.07 8.47 -24.46
CA ASN A 174 2.50 7.79 -23.30
C ASN A 174 1.48 6.70 -23.71
N TYR A 175 1.80 5.97 -24.79
CA TYR A 175 0.91 5.03 -25.47
C TYR A 175 0.21 4.05 -24.52
N PHE A 176 0.96 3.40 -23.63
CA PHE A 176 0.40 2.38 -22.75
C PHE A 176 -0.49 2.91 -21.63
N ALA A 177 -0.55 4.23 -21.40
CA ALA A 177 -1.54 4.80 -20.49
C ALA A 177 -2.98 4.63 -21.02
N VAL A 178 -3.15 4.51 -22.33
CA VAL A 178 -4.45 4.31 -23.00
C VAL A 178 -4.57 2.87 -23.52
N HIS A 179 -3.47 2.25 -23.94
CA HIS A 179 -3.43 0.92 -24.57
C HIS A 179 -3.00 -0.21 -23.60
N PHE A 180 -3.60 -0.26 -22.40
CA PHE A 180 -3.21 -1.24 -21.37
C PHE A 180 -3.45 -2.71 -21.75
N ARG A 181 -4.45 -3.01 -22.61
CA ARG A 181 -4.70 -4.38 -23.09
C ARG A 181 -3.59 -4.87 -24.00
N GLU A 182 -3.14 -4.02 -24.90
CA GLU A 182 -2.03 -4.33 -25.80
C GLU A 182 -0.73 -4.52 -25.00
N LEU A 183 -0.52 -3.72 -23.94
CA LEU A 183 0.60 -3.94 -23.02
C LEU A 183 0.52 -5.32 -22.34
N ASP A 184 -0.65 -5.72 -21.86
CA ASP A 184 -0.86 -7.06 -21.26
C ASP A 184 -0.57 -8.17 -22.27
N GLU A 185 -1.09 -8.07 -23.50
CA GLU A 185 -0.87 -9.06 -24.55
C GLU A 185 0.61 -9.18 -24.95
N ILE A 186 1.29 -8.05 -25.16
CA ILE A 186 2.70 -8.03 -25.57
C ILE A 186 3.62 -8.54 -24.46
N LEU A 187 3.42 -8.10 -23.21
CA LEU A 187 4.18 -8.60 -22.07
C LEU A 187 3.95 -10.10 -21.85
N SER A 188 2.69 -10.55 -21.93
CA SER A 188 2.34 -11.96 -21.73
C SER A 188 3.00 -12.83 -22.80
N ARG A 189 2.84 -12.45 -24.08
CA ARG A 189 3.40 -13.20 -25.21
C ARG A 189 4.92 -13.28 -25.13
N ALA A 190 5.59 -12.17 -24.82
CA ALA A 190 7.05 -12.14 -24.70
C ALA A 190 7.54 -12.99 -23.51
N TYR A 191 6.86 -12.94 -22.37
CA TYR A 191 7.21 -13.72 -21.18
C TYR A 191 6.96 -15.21 -21.38
N GLU A 192 5.80 -15.59 -21.91
CA GLU A 192 5.46 -16.98 -22.24
C GLU A 192 6.42 -17.56 -23.28
N GLU A 193 6.79 -16.80 -24.31
CA GLU A 193 7.78 -17.25 -25.29
C GLU A 193 9.14 -17.57 -24.63
N LEU A 194 9.59 -16.73 -23.68
CA LEU A 194 10.84 -16.96 -22.93
C LEU A 194 10.74 -18.20 -22.03
N LYS A 195 9.62 -18.39 -21.34
CA LYS A 195 9.36 -19.57 -20.51
C LYS A 195 9.29 -20.85 -21.34
N LEU A 196 8.56 -20.85 -22.46
CA LEU A 196 8.45 -21.99 -23.38
C LEU A 196 9.82 -22.38 -23.98
N LYS A 197 10.68 -21.40 -24.23
CA LYS A 197 12.05 -21.61 -24.71
C LYS A 197 13.05 -21.97 -23.60
N ASN A 198 12.60 -22.10 -22.35
CA ASN A 198 13.43 -22.35 -21.17
C ASN A 198 14.61 -21.37 -21.06
N VAL A 199 14.39 -20.09 -21.41
CA VAL A 199 15.42 -19.07 -21.23
C VAL A 199 15.53 -18.75 -19.73
N PRO A 200 16.71 -18.87 -19.11
CA PRO A 200 16.87 -18.57 -17.70
C PRO A 200 16.66 -17.07 -17.46
N LEU A 201 15.70 -16.74 -16.60
CA LEU A 201 15.43 -15.37 -16.17
C LEU A 201 15.80 -15.24 -14.68
N SER A 202 16.24 -14.04 -14.29
CA SER A 202 16.46 -13.73 -12.88
C SER A 202 15.13 -13.59 -12.14
N GLU A 203 15.06 -14.03 -10.89
CA GLU A 203 13.85 -13.90 -10.06
C GLU A 203 13.28 -12.46 -10.02
N GLU A 204 14.16 -11.44 -10.01
CA GLU A 204 13.76 -10.04 -10.00
C GLU A 204 12.91 -9.63 -11.23
N ILE A 205 13.31 -10.01 -12.44
CA ILE A 205 12.57 -9.69 -13.67
C ILE A 205 11.27 -10.49 -13.77
N GLU A 206 11.26 -11.73 -13.31
CA GLU A 206 10.06 -12.57 -13.27
C GLU A 206 9.01 -11.94 -12.35
N ILE A 207 9.39 -11.60 -11.11
CA ILE A 207 8.52 -10.90 -10.16
C ILE A 207 8.02 -9.58 -10.75
N PHE A 208 8.88 -8.81 -11.41
CA PHE A 208 8.48 -7.53 -12.00
C PHE A 208 7.46 -7.69 -13.12
N VAL A 209 7.69 -8.60 -14.07
CA VAL A 209 6.78 -8.87 -15.20
C VAL A 209 5.45 -9.39 -14.69
N GLU A 210 5.47 -10.38 -13.79
CA GLU A 210 4.26 -10.96 -13.21
C GLU A 210 3.47 -9.90 -12.44
N ASN A 211 4.11 -9.11 -11.57
CA ASN A 211 3.46 -7.99 -10.89
C ASN A 211 2.81 -7.01 -11.87
N LYS A 212 3.47 -6.70 -13.00
CA LYS A 212 2.92 -5.79 -14.00
C LYS A 212 1.69 -6.39 -14.69
N LEU A 213 1.76 -7.64 -15.14
CA LEU A 213 0.64 -8.37 -15.75
C LEU A 213 -0.54 -8.47 -14.79
N ILE A 214 -0.28 -8.78 -13.53
CA ILE A 214 -1.29 -8.78 -12.46
C ILE A 214 -1.94 -7.40 -12.35
N ASN A 215 -1.15 -6.33 -12.22
CA ASN A 215 -1.74 -4.99 -12.09
C ASN A 215 -2.57 -4.61 -13.32
N LEU A 216 -2.13 -4.95 -14.52
CA LEU A 216 -2.87 -4.71 -15.76
C LEU A 216 -4.21 -5.46 -15.79
N ARG A 217 -4.22 -6.73 -15.39
CA ARG A 217 -5.42 -7.57 -15.40
C ARG A 217 -6.40 -7.26 -14.26
N PHE A 218 -5.94 -6.66 -13.17
CA PHE A 218 -6.75 -6.41 -11.96
C PHE A 218 -7.28 -4.98 -11.87
N PHE A 219 -6.47 -3.97 -12.26
CA PHE A 219 -6.82 -2.56 -12.10
C PHE A 219 -7.25 -1.90 -13.41
N SER A 220 -7.27 -2.62 -14.54
CA SER A 220 -7.86 -2.09 -15.76
C SER A 220 -9.38 -2.03 -15.63
N THR A 221 -9.89 -0.82 -15.45
CA THR A 221 -11.32 -0.48 -15.54
C THR A 221 -11.80 -0.55 -17.00
N ALA A 222 -11.66 -1.69 -17.66
CA ALA A 222 -12.48 -1.95 -18.83
C ALA A 222 -13.87 -2.32 -18.32
N SER A 223 -14.84 -1.44 -18.51
CA SER A 223 -16.26 -1.73 -18.33
C SER A 223 -16.61 -3.02 -19.09
N ARG A 224 -16.71 -4.14 -18.37
CA ARG A 224 -17.20 -5.41 -18.90
C ARG A 224 -18.70 -5.26 -19.10
N LYS A 225 -19.11 -4.62 -20.20
CA LYS A 225 -20.49 -4.66 -20.68
C LYS A 225 -20.76 -5.84 -21.62
N ASP A 226 -19.73 -6.51 -22.15
CA ASP A 226 -19.88 -7.62 -23.09
C ASP A 226 -18.97 -8.81 -22.75
N GLN A 227 -19.14 -9.42 -21.56
CA GLN A 227 -18.64 -10.78 -21.34
C GLN A 227 -19.81 -11.74 -21.26
N ASN A 228 -19.77 -12.76 -22.12
CA ASN A 228 -20.72 -13.85 -22.12
C ASN A 228 -20.75 -14.50 -20.73
N VAL A 229 -21.94 -14.75 -20.20
CA VAL A 229 -22.20 -15.23 -18.83
C VAL A 229 -21.33 -16.44 -18.46
N LYS A 230 -21.13 -17.36 -19.42
CA LYS A 230 -20.27 -18.54 -19.30
C LYS A 230 -18.78 -18.21 -19.12
N SER A 231 -18.25 -17.21 -19.84
CA SER A 231 -16.85 -16.80 -19.71
C SER A 231 -16.54 -16.12 -18.38
N ASN A 232 -17.56 -15.64 -17.66
CA ASN A 232 -17.38 -15.02 -16.35
C ASN A 232 -17.25 -16.07 -15.23
N LEU A 233 -17.98 -17.19 -15.32
CA LEU A 233 -17.82 -18.33 -14.39
C LEU A 233 -16.47 -19.00 -14.56
N ASP A 234 -16.06 -19.26 -15.80
CA ASP A 234 -14.76 -19.85 -16.07
C ASP A 234 -13.64 -18.97 -15.49
N ASN A 235 -13.75 -17.64 -15.62
CA ASN A 235 -12.81 -16.69 -15.01
C ASN A 235 -12.81 -16.74 -13.48
N ILE A 236 -13.99 -16.79 -12.84
CA ILE A 236 -14.08 -16.95 -11.37
C ILE A 236 -13.40 -18.25 -10.95
N ARG A 237 -13.67 -19.36 -11.64
CA ARG A 237 -13.12 -20.67 -11.34
C ARG A 237 -11.61 -20.71 -11.51
N ASP A 238 -11.10 -20.20 -12.62
CA ASP A 238 -9.67 -20.12 -12.91
C ASP A 238 -8.95 -19.26 -11.86
N ARG A 239 -9.61 -18.19 -11.41
CA ARG A 239 -9.10 -17.33 -10.34
C ARG A 239 -9.10 -18.00 -8.97
N ILE A 240 -10.14 -18.78 -8.63
CA ILE A 240 -10.13 -19.61 -7.42
C ILE A 240 -8.98 -20.62 -7.50
N GLU A 241 -8.82 -21.29 -8.64
CA GLU A 241 -7.74 -22.25 -8.86
C GLU A 241 -6.36 -21.60 -8.68
N LEU A 242 -6.15 -20.40 -9.24
CA LEU A 242 -4.93 -19.63 -9.01
C LEU A 242 -4.70 -19.34 -7.53
N VAL A 243 -5.73 -18.96 -6.76
CA VAL A 243 -5.58 -18.75 -5.31
C VAL A 243 -5.17 -20.04 -4.61
N LEU A 244 -5.83 -21.15 -4.91
CA LEU A 244 -5.55 -22.46 -4.30
C LEU A 244 -4.11 -22.93 -4.61
N GLN A 245 -3.68 -22.77 -5.86
CA GLN A 245 -2.32 -23.11 -6.29
C GLN A 245 -1.28 -22.27 -5.57
N ASN A 246 -1.46 -20.95 -5.50
CA ASN A 246 -0.51 -20.06 -4.83
C ASN A 246 -0.44 -20.30 -3.32
N ILE A 247 -1.56 -20.60 -2.66
CA ILE A 247 -1.57 -20.98 -1.25
C ILE A 247 -0.79 -22.29 -1.05
N SER A 248 -1.01 -23.27 -1.92
CA SER A 248 -0.32 -24.56 -1.87
C SER A 248 1.19 -24.41 -2.09
N SER A 249 1.60 -23.57 -3.06
CA SER A 249 3.01 -23.25 -3.32
C SER A 249 3.66 -22.54 -2.13
N LEU A 250 3.01 -21.52 -1.56
CA LEU A 250 3.53 -20.85 -0.35
C LEU A 250 3.72 -21.83 0.79
N LYS A 251 2.76 -22.71 1.02
CA LYS A 251 2.86 -23.69 2.10
C LYS A 251 4.00 -24.68 1.83
N ALA A 252 4.08 -25.25 0.63
CA ALA A 252 5.10 -26.24 0.29
C ALA A 252 6.53 -25.67 0.42
N GLU A 253 6.73 -24.43 -0.02
CA GLU A 253 8.05 -23.79 -0.02
C GLU A 253 8.43 -23.21 1.35
N TYR A 254 7.46 -22.66 2.11
CA TYR A 254 7.77 -21.89 3.32
C TYR A 254 7.34 -22.51 4.66
N SER A 255 6.79 -23.72 4.68
CA SER A 255 6.43 -24.40 5.95
C SER A 255 7.64 -24.64 6.86
N ASN A 256 8.80 -24.96 6.28
CA ASN A 256 10.01 -25.32 7.01
C ASN A 256 11.11 -24.25 6.98
N THR A 257 10.88 -23.12 6.31
CA THR A 257 11.86 -22.04 6.18
C THR A 257 11.50 -20.91 7.12
N GLU A 258 12.42 -20.42 7.95
CA GLU A 258 12.12 -19.32 8.88
C GLU A 258 11.89 -17.97 8.17
N LYS A 259 12.57 -17.75 7.05
CA LYS A 259 12.65 -16.46 6.38
C LYS A 259 11.39 -16.14 5.58
N VAL A 260 10.93 -14.90 5.72
CA VAL A 260 9.98 -14.25 4.80
C VAL A 260 10.81 -13.41 3.83
N ASP A 261 10.84 -13.79 2.56
CA ASP A 261 11.60 -13.10 1.51
C ASP A 261 10.67 -12.34 0.55
N ALA A 262 11.26 -11.74 -0.50
CA ALA A 262 10.51 -10.97 -1.48
C ALA A 262 9.47 -11.82 -2.23
N LYS A 263 9.79 -13.09 -2.49
CA LYS A 263 8.90 -14.04 -3.18
C LYS A 263 7.69 -14.39 -2.32
N PHE A 264 7.88 -14.67 -1.02
CA PHE A 264 6.76 -14.86 -0.09
C PHE A 264 5.80 -13.67 -0.14
N LEU A 265 6.33 -12.45 0.02
CA LEU A 265 5.54 -11.23 0.05
C LEU A 265 4.83 -10.98 -1.28
N PHE A 266 5.47 -11.31 -2.40
CA PHE A 266 4.89 -11.21 -3.73
C PHE A 266 3.69 -12.16 -3.89
N ILE A 267 3.85 -13.45 -3.56
CA ILE A 267 2.77 -14.43 -3.69
C ILE A 267 1.63 -14.10 -2.71
N ALA A 268 1.94 -13.71 -1.46
CA ALA A 268 0.94 -13.26 -0.49
C ALA A 268 0.14 -12.06 -1.00
N LYS A 269 0.81 -11.06 -1.59
CA LYS A 269 0.14 -9.92 -2.23
C LYS A 269 -0.75 -10.35 -3.38
N PHE A 270 -0.28 -11.28 -4.22
CA PHE A 270 -1.07 -11.82 -5.33
C PHE A 270 -2.33 -12.54 -4.86
N ILE A 271 -2.23 -13.38 -3.82
CA ILE A 271 -3.38 -14.03 -3.20
C ILE A 271 -4.37 -12.99 -2.67
N ALA A 272 -3.91 -11.97 -1.94
CA ALA A 272 -4.77 -10.90 -1.41
C ALA A 272 -5.53 -10.17 -2.52
N GLN A 273 -4.84 -9.81 -3.61
CA GLN A 273 -5.47 -9.19 -4.78
C GLN A 273 -6.52 -10.13 -5.39
N ASN A 274 -6.26 -11.44 -5.42
CA ASN A 274 -7.21 -12.38 -6.00
C ASN A 274 -8.49 -12.51 -5.17
N ILE A 275 -8.32 -12.63 -3.86
CA ILE A 275 -9.38 -12.62 -2.86
C ILE A 275 -10.22 -11.33 -2.98
N HIS A 276 -9.58 -10.16 -3.14
CA HIS A 276 -10.26 -8.87 -3.31
C HIS A 276 -11.28 -8.85 -4.46
N ILE A 277 -10.96 -9.52 -5.56
CA ILE A 277 -11.86 -9.60 -6.72
C ILE A 277 -12.91 -10.68 -6.50
N LEU A 278 -12.51 -11.86 -6.03
CA LEU A 278 -13.41 -12.98 -5.78
C LEU A 278 -14.52 -12.60 -4.81
N LYS A 279 -14.20 -11.95 -3.68
CA LYS A 279 -15.20 -11.53 -2.70
C LYS A 279 -16.25 -10.58 -3.29
N ARG A 280 -15.87 -9.73 -4.26
CA ARG A 280 -16.82 -8.83 -4.95
C ARG A 280 -17.73 -9.57 -5.92
N GLN A 281 -17.25 -10.67 -6.49
CA GLN A 281 -17.99 -11.51 -7.43
C GLN A 281 -18.87 -12.55 -6.73
N LEU A 282 -18.46 -12.99 -5.54
CA LEU A 282 -19.07 -14.06 -4.74
C LEU A 282 -19.68 -13.50 -3.44
N LYS A 283 -20.46 -12.43 -3.53
CA LYS A 283 -21.07 -11.78 -2.36
C LYS A 283 -21.99 -12.72 -1.58
N SER A 284 -22.63 -13.65 -2.26
CA SER A 284 -23.54 -14.64 -1.66
C SER A 284 -22.86 -15.72 -0.82
N THR A 285 -21.53 -15.74 -0.74
CA THR A 285 -20.77 -16.72 0.05
C THR A 285 -20.21 -16.10 1.34
N TYR A 286 -20.53 -14.84 1.65
CA TYR A 286 -20.10 -14.16 2.87
C TYR A 286 -20.63 -14.80 4.16
N ASP A 287 -21.65 -15.65 4.08
CA ASP A 287 -22.19 -16.46 5.17
C ASP A 287 -21.39 -17.75 5.41
N ARG A 288 -20.46 -18.11 4.52
CA ARG A 288 -19.68 -19.35 4.58
C ARG A 288 -18.17 -19.09 4.62
N LEU A 289 -17.69 -18.07 3.93
CA LEU A 289 -16.27 -17.74 3.82
C LEU A 289 -15.91 -16.40 4.51
N PRO A 290 -14.81 -16.37 5.28
CA PRO A 290 -14.33 -15.18 5.98
C PRO A 290 -13.49 -14.26 5.05
N TRP A 291 -14.11 -13.74 3.99
CA TRP A 291 -13.44 -12.99 2.92
C TRP A 291 -12.68 -11.75 3.41
N GLU A 292 -13.33 -10.93 4.24
CA GLU A 292 -12.74 -9.66 4.72
C GLU A 292 -11.60 -9.93 5.70
N GLU A 293 -11.73 -10.98 6.49
CA GLU A 293 -10.76 -11.36 7.51
C GLU A 293 -9.45 -11.82 6.88
N ILE A 294 -9.53 -12.76 5.92
CA ILE A 294 -8.34 -13.33 5.29
C ILE A 294 -7.62 -12.29 4.43
N GLU A 295 -8.34 -11.46 3.66
CA GLU A 295 -7.75 -10.39 2.86
C GLU A 295 -7.05 -9.38 3.76
N PHE A 296 -7.73 -8.92 4.82
CA PHE A 296 -7.19 -7.92 5.71
C PHE A 296 -5.94 -8.42 6.45
N CYS A 297 -5.98 -9.63 7.01
CA CYS A 297 -4.83 -10.23 7.68
C CYS A 297 -3.64 -10.37 6.73
N LEU A 298 -3.87 -10.81 5.49
CA LEU A 298 -2.81 -10.96 4.50
C LEU A 298 -2.20 -9.62 4.06
N ILE A 299 -3.04 -8.59 3.85
CA ILE A 299 -2.57 -7.23 3.53
C ILE A 299 -1.82 -6.61 4.71
N SER A 300 -2.32 -6.77 5.94
CA SER A 300 -1.67 -6.28 7.15
C SER A 300 -0.30 -6.93 7.34
N PHE A 301 -0.20 -8.24 7.11
CA PHE A 301 1.06 -8.97 7.13
C PHE A 301 2.03 -8.43 6.07
N VAL A 302 1.63 -8.37 4.80
CA VAL A 302 2.51 -7.85 3.73
C VAL A 302 2.94 -6.41 4.02
N SER A 303 2.03 -5.57 4.53
CA SER A 303 2.32 -4.18 4.86
C SER A 303 3.33 -4.04 6.01
N SER A 304 3.34 -4.95 6.99
CA SER A 304 4.27 -4.89 8.14
C SER A 304 5.72 -5.20 7.76
N TYR A 305 5.93 -5.90 6.65
CA TYR A 305 7.26 -6.17 6.09
C TYR A 305 7.76 -5.08 5.14
N ILE A 306 6.85 -4.31 4.52
CA ILE A 306 7.19 -3.27 3.55
C ILE A 306 7.37 -1.89 4.21
N LYS A 307 6.50 -1.55 5.16
CA LYS A 307 6.49 -0.23 5.81
C LYS A 307 7.07 -0.34 7.20
N ARG A 308 7.77 0.71 7.68
CA ARG A 308 8.13 0.86 9.09
C ARG A 308 7.08 1.74 9.78
N GLN A 309 6.27 1.15 10.65
CA GLN A 309 5.19 1.82 11.36
C GLN A 309 5.08 1.25 12.78
N GLU A 310 4.57 2.07 13.71
CA GLU A 310 4.32 1.65 15.09
C GLU A 310 3.36 0.45 15.16
N ILE A 311 2.34 0.46 14.31
CA ILE A 311 1.31 -0.59 14.26
C ILE A 311 1.87 -1.98 13.92
N ASN A 312 3.06 -2.04 13.30
CA ASN A 312 3.71 -3.29 12.94
C ASN A 312 4.00 -4.17 14.14
N LEU A 313 4.19 -3.61 15.34
CA LEU A 313 4.36 -4.42 16.54
C LEU A 313 3.13 -5.31 16.77
N PHE A 314 1.94 -4.73 16.61
CA PHE A 314 0.69 -5.46 16.78
C PHE A 314 0.49 -6.47 15.65
N TYR A 315 0.82 -6.08 14.42
CA TYR A 315 0.69 -6.98 13.26
C TYR A 315 1.62 -8.18 13.40
N ASN A 316 2.90 -7.96 13.65
CA ASN A 316 3.89 -9.02 13.74
C ASN A 316 3.69 -9.92 14.96
N ALA A 317 3.19 -9.38 16.08
CA ALA A 317 2.92 -10.18 17.27
C ALA A 317 1.66 -11.06 17.16
N SER A 318 0.67 -10.60 16.39
CA SER A 318 -0.61 -11.31 16.17
C SER A 318 -0.64 -12.14 14.88
N LEU A 319 0.08 -11.76 13.83
CA LEU A 319 0.18 -12.45 12.53
C LEU A 319 1.64 -12.74 12.20
N ASN A 320 2.17 -13.85 12.74
CA ASN A 320 3.45 -14.38 12.27
C ASN A 320 3.25 -15.22 10.99
N LYS A 321 4.35 -15.60 10.34
CA LYS A 321 4.33 -16.41 9.11
C LYS A 321 3.53 -17.71 9.29
N SER A 322 3.74 -18.41 10.41
CA SER A 322 3.04 -19.67 10.72
C SER A 322 1.53 -19.48 10.77
N LYS A 323 1.04 -18.46 11.48
CA LYS A 323 -0.39 -18.12 11.54
C LYS A 323 -0.95 -17.77 10.17
N ILE A 324 -0.25 -16.98 9.36
CA ILE A 324 -0.70 -16.65 8.00
C ILE A 324 -0.83 -17.90 7.13
N LEU A 325 0.16 -18.80 7.17
CA LEU A 325 0.09 -20.06 6.43
C LEU A 325 -1.08 -20.93 6.89
N ASN A 326 -1.32 -21.03 8.20
CA ASN A 326 -2.46 -21.78 8.75
C ASN A 326 -3.81 -21.16 8.36
N HIS A 327 -3.95 -19.84 8.45
CA HIS A 327 -5.17 -19.12 8.05
C HIS A 327 -5.45 -19.31 6.56
N LEU A 328 -4.42 -19.23 5.71
CA LEU A 328 -4.54 -19.47 4.28
C LEU A 328 -4.91 -20.92 3.95
N GLU A 329 -4.33 -21.89 4.64
CA GLU A 329 -4.68 -23.31 4.45
C GLU A 329 -6.14 -23.57 4.81
N ASN A 330 -6.58 -23.11 5.97
CA ASN A 330 -7.96 -23.29 6.42
C ASN A 330 -8.92 -22.63 5.44
N PHE A 331 -8.59 -21.42 4.97
CA PHE A 331 -9.37 -20.73 3.96
C PHE A 331 -9.39 -21.48 2.61
N ALA A 332 -8.27 -22.04 2.17
CA ALA A 332 -8.17 -22.77 0.90
C ALA A 332 -9.02 -24.05 0.89
N LYS A 333 -9.15 -24.74 2.02
CA LYS A 333 -10.01 -25.93 2.15
C LYS A 333 -11.47 -25.57 1.85
N GLU A 334 -12.00 -24.57 2.55
CA GLU A 334 -13.38 -24.13 2.36
C GLU A 334 -13.62 -23.47 1.00
N LEU A 335 -12.64 -22.71 0.50
CA LEU A 335 -12.72 -22.12 -0.84
C LEU A 335 -12.82 -23.18 -1.94
N LYS A 336 -12.16 -24.33 -1.75
CA LYS A 336 -12.25 -25.46 -2.68
C LYS A 336 -13.65 -26.10 -2.65
N GLU A 337 -14.25 -26.27 -1.47
CA GLU A 337 -15.62 -26.77 -1.35
C GLU A 337 -16.65 -25.83 -2.00
N GLU A 338 -16.47 -24.51 -1.83
CA GLU A 338 -17.31 -23.52 -2.51
C GLU A 338 -17.08 -23.53 -4.03
N LYS A 339 -15.86 -23.75 -4.51
CA LYS A 339 -15.56 -23.90 -5.94
C LYS A 339 -16.37 -25.04 -6.57
N ASP A 340 -16.44 -26.17 -5.88
CA ASP A 340 -17.20 -27.35 -6.34
C ASP A 340 -18.71 -27.08 -6.27
N THR A 341 -19.17 -26.29 -5.30
CA THR A 341 -20.60 -25.91 -5.15
C THR A 341 -21.07 -24.87 -6.18
N ILE A 342 -20.15 -24.05 -6.70
CA ILE A 342 -20.43 -23.10 -7.79
C ILE A 342 -20.78 -23.86 -9.09
N GLU A 343 -20.45 -25.15 -9.19
CA GLU A 343 -20.84 -26.03 -10.29
C GLU A 343 -22.36 -26.26 -10.32
N GLY A 344 -23.08 -25.46 -11.12
CA GLY A 344 -24.51 -25.61 -11.37
C GLY A 344 -25.41 -24.48 -10.85
N VAL A 345 -24.85 -23.41 -10.28
CA VAL A 345 -25.60 -22.25 -9.77
C VAL A 345 -25.61 -21.09 -10.77
N ASP A 346 -26.77 -20.43 -10.91
CA ASP A 346 -26.93 -19.23 -11.75
C ASP A 346 -26.15 -18.03 -11.20
N ILE A 347 -25.35 -17.38 -12.05
CA ILE A 347 -24.45 -16.28 -11.69
C ILE A 347 -25.18 -15.08 -11.08
N GLY A 348 -26.43 -14.86 -11.49
CA GLY A 348 -27.26 -13.79 -10.94
C GLY A 348 -27.43 -13.88 -9.41
N LYS A 349 -27.29 -15.09 -8.85
CA LYS A 349 -27.43 -15.33 -7.40
C LYS A 349 -26.17 -14.99 -6.60
N PHE A 350 -25.00 -14.83 -7.24
CA PHE A 350 -23.75 -14.53 -6.53
C PHE A 350 -23.57 -13.06 -6.15
N ALA A 351 -24.33 -12.16 -6.77
CA ALA A 351 -24.21 -10.72 -6.56
C ALA A 351 -24.85 -10.23 -5.25
N ASP A 352 -25.78 -11.00 -4.69
CA ASP A 352 -26.54 -10.61 -3.51
C ASP A 352 -25.86 -11.05 -2.22
N PHE A 353 -25.78 -10.13 -1.26
CA PHE A 353 -25.29 -10.46 0.07
C PHE A 353 -26.32 -11.29 0.86
N PRO A 354 -25.85 -12.15 1.77
CA PRO A 354 -26.72 -12.77 2.78
C PRO A 354 -27.47 -11.69 3.56
N LYS A 355 -28.79 -11.88 3.73
CA LYS A 355 -29.67 -10.97 4.48
C LYS A 355 -29.57 -11.21 5.99
N LEU A 356 -28.34 -11.35 6.50
CA LEU A 356 -28.05 -11.62 7.90
C LEU A 356 -27.14 -10.53 8.48
N LYS A 357 -27.27 -10.27 9.78
CA LYS A 357 -26.33 -9.41 10.50
C LYS A 357 -24.98 -10.12 10.60
N ARG A 358 -23.90 -9.35 10.50
CA ARG A 358 -22.53 -9.87 10.53
C ARG A 358 -22.25 -10.69 11.78
N GLU A 359 -22.69 -10.25 12.96
CA GLU A 359 -22.44 -10.98 14.21
C GLU A 359 -23.01 -12.40 14.17
N ARG A 360 -24.17 -12.57 13.54
CA ARG A 360 -24.80 -13.88 13.36
C ARG A 360 -24.04 -14.72 12.35
N VAL A 361 -23.65 -14.13 11.22
CA VAL A 361 -22.83 -14.79 10.19
C VAL A 361 -21.52 -15.31 10.78
N VAL A 362 -20.79 -14.46 11.53
CA VAL A 362 -19.53 -14.86 12.16
C VAL A 362 -19.75 -16.01 13.15
N ALA A 363 -20.80 -15.95 13.96
CA ALA A 363 -21.13 -17.03 14.90
C ALA A 363 -21.46 -18.34 14.18
N GLU A 364 -22.20 -18.29 13.07
CA GLU A 364 -22.54 -19.46 12.26
C GLU A 364 -21.29 -20.05 11.60
N ILE A 365 -20.42 -19.23 11.00
CA ILE A 365 -19.15 -19.68 10.40
C ILE A 365 -18.26 -20.34 11.45
N VAL A 366 -18.06 -19.72 12.61
CA VAL A 366 -17.20 -20.28 13.67
C VAL A 366 -17.79 -21.56 14.27
N SER A 367 -19.13 -21.67 14.32
CA SER A 367 -19.79 -22.89 14.77
C SER A 367 -19.59 -24.05 13.78
N ASN A 368 -19.65 -23.78 12.48
CA ASN A 368 -19.48 -24.79 11.43
C ASN A 368 -18.00 -25.14 11.20
N TYR A 369 -17.13 -24.15 11.34
CA TYR A 369 -15.71 -24.21 11.05
C TYR A 369 -14.89 -23.58 12.19
N PRO A 370 -14.70 -24.31 13.31
CA PRO A 370 -14.01 -23.79 14.49
C PRO A 370 -12.60 -23.28 14.23
N GLN A 371 -11.93 -23.79 13.18
CA GLN A 371 -10.61 -23.34 12.72
C GLN A 371 -10.56 -21.85 12.37
N PHE A 372 -11.69 -21.23 12.00
CA PHE A 372 -11.75 -19.79 11.74
C PHE A 372 -11.87 -18.93 13.01
N GLY A 373 -12.12 -19.54 14.17
CA GLY A 373 -12.21 -18.80 15.44
C GLY A 373 -10.94 -17.99 15.73
N GLU A 374 -9.76 -18.57 15.47
CA GLU A 374 -8.49 -17.86 15.62
C GLU A 374 -8.33 -16.73 14.59
N LEU A 375 -8.69 -16.97 13.32
CA LEU A 375 -8.66 -15.95 12.26
C LEU A 375 -9.49 -14.73 12.65
N TYR A 376 -10.74 -14.93 13.10
CA TYR A 376 -11.62 -13.83 13.53
C TYR A 376 -11.06 -13.08 14.74
N SER A 377 -10.43 -13.77 15.69
CA SER A 377 -9.79 -13.15 16.85
C SER A 377 -8.58 -12.29 16.45
N ASP A 378 -7.66 -12.85 15.66
CA ASP A 378 -6.46 -12.15 15.17
C ASP A 378 -6.87 -10.92 14.34
N TYR A 379 -7.83 -11.11 13.43
CA TYR A 379 -8.41 -10.06 12.61
C TYR A 379 -9.02 -8.94 13.47
N GLN A 380 -9.88 -9.26 14.43
CA GLN A 380 -10.54 -8.27 15.27
C GLN A 380 -9.52 -7.41 16.03
N GLN A 381 -8.47 -8.03 16.58
CA GLN A 381 -7.43 -7.31 17.33
C GLN A 381 -6.70 -6.28 16.46
N ILE A 382 -6.25 -6.71 15.29
CA ILE A 382 -5.45 -5.90 14.35
C ILE A 382 -6.31 -4.82 13.70
N ARG A 383 -7.51 -5.20 13.26
CA ARG A 383 -8.46 -4.29 12.62
C ARG A 383 -8.86 -3.17 13.56
N ASP A 384 -9.19 -3.47 14.82
CA ASP A 384 -9.64 -2.44 15.76
C ASP A 384 -8.53 -1.41 16.00
N ILE A 385 -7.29 -1.85 16.19
CA ILE A 385 -6.14 -0.94 16.34
C ILE A 385 -5.94 -0.09 15.09
N HIS A 386 -5.97 -0.71 13.90
CA HIS A 386 -5.83 0.00 12.63
C HIS A 386 -6.87 1.10 12.46
N SER A 387 -8.14 0.79 12.72
CA SER A 387 -9.23 1.76 12.57
C SER A 387 -9.15 2.88 13.59
N LEU A 388 -8.76 2.58 14.83
CA LEU A 388 -8.55 3.57 15.89
C LEU A 388 -7.42 4.54 15.55
N GLU A 389 -6.27 4.04 15.07
CA GLU A 389 -5.17 4.88 14.62
C GLU A 389 -5.58 5.77 13.44
N LYS A 390 -6.29 5.20 12.45
CA LYS A 390 -6.80 5.97 11.31
C LYS A 390 -7.73 7.08 11.77
N ILE A 391 -8.68 6.78 12.66
CA ILE A 391 -9.57 7.81 13.19
C ILE A 391 -8.76 8.91 13.90
N SER A 392 -7.79 8.57 14.74
CA SER A 392 -6.94 9.57 15.42
C SER A 392 -6.18 10.46 14.43
N ASP A 393 -5.58 9.90 13.39
CA ASP A 393 -4.90 10.66 12.33
C ASP A 393 -5.83 11.69 11.66
N TYR A 394 -7.06 11.29 11.34
CA TYR A 394 -8.06 12.20 10.75
C TYR A 394 -8.55 13.24 11.76
N ILE A 395 -8.66 12.91 13.06
CA ILE A 395 -9.01 13.90 14.09
C ILE A 395 -7.91 14.96 14.25
N LYS A 396 -6.63 14.59 14.11
CA LYS A 396 -5.52 15.55 14.08
C LYS A 396 -5.68 16.53 12.92
N LEU A 397 -6.10 16.07 11.74
CA LEU A 397 -6.42 16.93 10.59
C LEU A 397 -7.63 17.85 10.84
N ALA A 398 -8.71 17.34 11.42
CA ALA A 398 -9.85 18.18 11.79
C ALA A 398 -9.46 19.23 12.83
N SER A 399 -8.54 18.91 13.74
CA SER A 399 -8.10 19.82 14.81
C SER A 399 -7.21 20.96 14.31
N SER A 400 -6.50 20.77 13.18
CA SER A 400 -5.66 21.81 12.57
C SER A 400 -6.41 22.68 11.55
N ALA A 401 -7.62 22.27 11.14
CA ALA A 401 -8.44 23.03 10.21
C ALA A 401 -9.06 24.29 10.86
N ASP A 402 -9.12 25.41 10.12
CA ASP A 402 -9.81 26.62 10.59
C ASP A 402 -11.32 26.52 10.33
N PRO A 403 -12.17 26.41 11.37
CA PRO A 403 -13.62 26.29 11.20
C PRO A 403 -14.30 27.54 10.63
N LYS A 404 -13.58 28.68 10.56
CA LYS A 404 -14.08 29.93 9.96
C LYS A 404 -13.92 29.96 8.44
N GLN A 405 -13.00 29.17 7.90
CA GLN A 405 -12.72 29.11 6.47
C GLN A 405 -13.51 27.96 5.83
N ARG A 406 -13.97 28.16 4.59
CA ARG A 406 -14.74 27.15 3.85
C ARG A 406 -13.97 25.85 3.68
N GLU A 407 -12.67 25.94 3.38
CA GLU A 407 -11.77 24.81 3.23
C GLU A 407 -11.67 24.02 4.54
N GLY A 408 -11.59 24.71 5.68
CA GLY A 408 -11.55 24.06 6.99
C GLY A 408 -12.86 23.37 7.35
N GLN A 409 -14.00 23.97 7.04
CA GLN A 409 -15.33 23.35 7.20
C GLN A 409 -15.48 22.07 6.37
N ILE A 410 -14.97 22.07 5.13
CA ILE A 410 -14.95 20.89 4.27
C ILE A 410 -14.06 19.80 4.89
N ILE A 411 -12.86 20.14 5.38
CA ILE A 411 -11.98 19.18 6.05
C ILE A 411 -12.67 18.54 7.25
N ILE A 412 -13.28 19.34 8.13
CA ILE A 412 -14.00 18.85 9.32
C ILE A 412 -15.14 17.90 8.92
N THR A 413 -15.92 18.27 7.90
CA THR A 413 -17.02 17.44 7.38
C THR A 413 -16.51 16.12 6.82
N ARG A 414 -15.40 16.14 6.06
CA ARG A 414 -14.78 14.91 5.54
C ARG A 414 -14.26 14.03 6.64
N VAL A 415 -13.66 14.58 7.69
CA VAL A 415 -13.20 13.82 8.86
C VAL A 415 -14.37 13.12 9.53
N LEU A 416 -15.52 13.78 9.71
CA LEU A 416 -16.71 13.13 10.25
C LEU A 416 -17.21 11.95 9.39
N GLN A 417 -17.17 12.09 8.06
CA GLN A 417 -17.51 10.99 7.16
C GLN A 417 -16.57 9.80 7.33
N VAL A 418 -15.27 10.08 7.42
CA VAL A 418 -14.25 9.05 7.61
C VAL A 418 -14.43 8.35 8.97
N ILE A 419 -14.66 9.10 10.05
CA ILE A 419 -15.00 8.54 11.37
C ILE A 419 -16.21 7.61 11.25
N GLY A 420 -17.30 8.09 10.65
CA GLY A 420 -18.52 7.31 10.45
C GLY A 420 -18.27 6.00 9.68
N GLU A 421 -17.45 6.05 8.64
CA GLU A 421 -17.06 4.89 7.85
C GLU A 421 -16.23 3.88 8.66
N TYR A 422 -15.23 4.33 9.42
CA TYR A 422 -14.41 3.45 10.27
C TYR A 422 -15.16 2.86 11.47
N LEU A 423 -16.30 3.43 11.87
CA LEU A 423 -17.18 2.88 12.91
C LEU A 423 -18.08 1.72 12.43
N LYS A 424 -18.04 1.36 11.14
CA LYS A 424 -18.88 0.29 10.57
C LYS A 424 -18.42 -1.10 11.02
N ASN A 425 -19.40 -1.98 11.25
CA ASN A 425 -19.21 -3.42 11.41
C ASN A 425 -20.23 -4.18 10.54
N THR A 426 -20.12 -4.03 9.22
CA THR A 426 -21.02 -4.68 8.24
C THR A 426 -20.31 -5.84 7.54
N LEU A 427 -21.02 -6.66 6.78
CA LEU A 427 -20.39 -7.75 6.01
C LEU A 427 -19.32 -7.23 5.04
N GLU A 428 -19.58 -6.15 4.30
CA GLU A 428 -18.67 -5.59 3.28
C GLU A 428 -17.72 -4.50 3.84
N SER A 429 -18.05 -3.91 4.99
CA SER A 429 -17.18 -2.93 5.67
C SER A 429 -17.12 -3.22 7.17
N PRO A 430 -16.43 -4.30 7.58
CA PRO A 430 -16.13 -4.59 8.98
C PRO A 430 -14.88 -3.83 9.41
N LYS A 431 -15.00 -2.58 9.85
CA LYS A 431 -13.85 -1.73 10.20
C LYS A 431 -13.59 -1.63 11.69
N LEU A 432 -14.60 -1.73 12.54
CA LEU A 432 -14.40 -1.68 13.99
C LEU A 432 -15.40 -2.57 14.70
N SER A 433 -15.01 -3.21 15.80
CA SER A 433 -15.95 -4.04 16.58
C SER A 433 -17.12 -3.21 17.11
N SER A 434 -18.29 -3.84 17.21
CA SER A 434 -19.52 -3.19 17.68
C SER A 434 -19.35 -2.59 19.09
N ASN A 435 -18.65 -3.28 19.99
CA ASN A 435 -18.38 -2.80 21.35
C ASN A 435 -17.51 -1.53 21.36
N THR A 436 -16.42 -1.51 20.59
CA THR A 436 -15.54 -0.34 20.50
C THR A 436 -16.25 0.82 19.80
N SER A 437 -17.02 0.54 18.74
CA SER A 437 -17.83 1.55 18.03
C SER A 437 -18.86 2.20 18.96
N GLU A 438 -19.58 1.39 19.75
CA GLU A 438 -20.53 1.88 20.74
C GLU A 438 -19.86 2.75 21.81
N LEU A 439 -18.71 2.32 22.35
CA LEU A 439 -17.94 3.10 23.32
C LEU A 439 -17.55 4.49 22.78
N LEU A 440 -17.08 4.57 21.53
CA LEU A 440 -16.74 5.85 20.89
C LEU A 440 -17.98 6.72 20.69
N LEU A 441 -19.10 6.16 20.22
CA LEU A 441 -20.34 6.91 20.03
C LEU A 441 -20.98 7.38 21.35
N LEU A 442 -20.81 6.63 22.43
CA LEU A 442 -21.27 6.98 23.78
C LEU A 442 -20.50 8.17 24.37
N SER A 443 -19.24 8.38 23.95
CA SER A 443 -18.44 9.55 24.36
C SER A 443 -18.92 10.88 23.78
N LEU A 444 -19.82 10.84 22.80
CA LEU A 444 -20.31 11.99 22.05
C LEU A 444 -21.70 12.46 22.49
N PRO A 445 -21.97 13.78 22.39
CA PRO A 445 -23.33 14.31 22.48
C PRO A 445 -24.28 13.69 21.44
N ARG A 446 -25.57 13.63 21.78
CA ARG A 446 -26.60 13.00 20.94
C ARG A 446 -26.66 13.58 19.52
N ASN A 447 -26.46 14.89 19.37
CA ASN A 447 -26.51 15.56 18.08
C ASN A 447 -25.33 15.16 17.18
N THR A 448 -24.11 15.19 17.71
CA THR A 448 -22.89 14.79 16.97
C THR A 448 -22.90 13.31 16.63
N ARG A 449 -23.40 12.44 17.53
CA ARG A 449 -23.65 11.03 17.24
C ARG A 449 -24.57 10.86 16.03
N LYS A 450 -25.68 11.60 15.99
CA LYS A 450 -26.65 11.56 14.88
C LYS A 450 -25.99 12.01 13.57
N VAL A 451 -25.25 13.12 13.56
CA VAL A 451 -24.52 13.61 12.38
C VAL A 451 -23.53 12.57 11.86
N ILE A 452 -22.73 11.94 12.73
CA ILE A 452 -21.78 10.90 12.32
C ILE A 452 -22.50 9.70 11.71
N ILE A 453 -23.61 9.25 12.30
CA ILE A 453 -24.40 8.13 11.77
C ILE A 453 -25.05 8.49 10.43
N GLU A 454 -25.57 9.71 10.27
CA GLU A 454 -26.16 10.18 9.01
C GLU A 454 -25.11 10.31 7.91
N LEU A 455 -23.94 10.91 8.22
CA LEU A 455 -22.80 11.01 7.29
C LEU A 455 -22.19 9.64 6.97
N ARG A 456 -22.16 8.70 7.92
CA ARG A 456 -21.76 7.30 7.67
C ARG A 456 -22.63 6.64 6.60
N ASN A 457 -23.94 6.86 6.68
CA ASN A 457 -24.88 6.31 5.71
C ASN A 457 -24.83 7.05 4.36
N SER A 458 -24.02 8.12 4.27
CA SER A 458 -24.01 9.02 3.11
C SER A 458 -23.28 8.59 1.86
N LEU A 459 -22.38 7.62 1.99
CA LEU A 459 -21.65 7.08 0.86
C LEU A 459 -22.46 6.02 0.07
N SER A 460 -23.65 5.64 0.54
CA SER A 460 -24.45 4.55 -0.04
C SER A 460 -25.74 5.01 -0.74
N HIS A 461 -26.23 6.25 -0.54
CA HIS A 461 -27.53 6.70 -1.07
C HIS A 461 -27.58 8.20 -1.45
N ALA A 462 -28.35 8.53 -2.50
CA ALA A 462 -28.53 9.91 -3.00
C ALA A 462 -29.15 10.88 -1.97
N TYR A 463 -30.03 10.39 -1.08
CA TYR A 463 -30.63 11.14 0.04
C TYR A 463 -29.61 11.69 1.05
N SER A 464 -28.37 11.25 0.96
CA SER A 464 -27.38 11.53 1.98
C SER A 464 -26.24 12.43 1.49
N LEU A 465 -26.11 12.60 0.17
CA LEU A 465 -25.35 13.70 -0.41
C LEU A 465 -25.99 15.04 -0.06
N SER A 466 -27.33 15.11 -0.03
CA SER A 466 -28.07 16.30 0.37
C SER A 466 -27.83 16.69 1.83
N LYS A 467 -27.68 15.74 2.76
CA LYS A 467 -27.36 16.04 4.17
C LYS A 467 -25.97 16.66 4.33
N ARG A 468 -25.01 16.19 3.54
CA ARG A 468 -23.68 16.79 3.49
C ARG A 468 -23.74 18.21 2.96
N THR A 469 -24.43 18.41 1.83
CA THR A 469 -24.65 19.73 1.25
C THR A 469 -25.38 20.66 2.24
N GLU A 470 -26.37 20.16 2.97
CA GLU A 470 -27.08 20.91 4.01
C GLU A 470 -26.13 21.39 5.13
N ILE A 471 -25.20 20.55 5.58
CA ILE A 471 -24.18 20.95 6.58
C ILE A 471 -23.21 21.98 5.98
N GLU A 472 -22.74 21.76 4.74
CA GLU A 472 -21.81 22.66 4.08
C GLU A 472 -22.43 24.03 3.73
N GLU A 473 -23.75 24.11 3.54
CA GLU A 473 -24.48 25.33 3.15
C GLU A 473 -25.13 26.06 4.33
N ASN A 474 -25.62 25.34 5.34
CA ASN A 474 -26.47 25.91 6.40
C ASN A 474 -25.86 25.85 7.81
N ALA A 475 -24.76 25.11 8.03
CA ALA A 475 -24.15 25.06 9.35
C ALA A 475 -23.32 26.32 9.62
N ASP A 476 -23.48 26.90 10.81
CA ASP A 476 -22.70 28.05 11.22
C ASP A 476 -21.32 27.63 11.75
N VAL A 477 -20.43 28.62 11.95
CA VAL A 477 -19.09 28.41 12.49
C VAL A 477 -19.13 27.76 13.89
N SER A 478 -20.17 28.04 14.69
CA SER A 478 -20.32 27.50 16.04
C SER A 478 -20.51 25.99 16.04
N PHE A 479 -21.25 25.47 15.05
CA PHE A 479 -21.41 24.04 14.81
C PHE A 479 -20.06 23.37 14.56
N PHE A 480 -19.23 23.92 13.65
CA PHE A 480 -17.93 23.34 13.33
C PHE A 480 -16.95 23.37 14.51
N ILE A 481 -16.96 24.45 15.31
CA ILE A 481 -16.19 24.52 16.56
C ILE A 481 -16.67 23.44 17.55
N GLY A 482 -17.98 23.26 17.69
CA GLY A 482 -18.57 22.22 18.54
C GLY A 482 -18.16 20.81 18.10
N VAL A 483 -18.23 20.54 16.80
CA VAL A 483 -17.79 19.28 16.19
C VAL A 483 -16.31 19.02 16.45
N GLN A 484 -15.42 20.01 16.27
CA GLN A 484 -13.99 19.85 16.55
C GLN A 484 -13.73 19.52 18.04
N CYS A 485 -14.47 20.15 18.95
CA CYS A 485 -14.40 19.83 20.38
C CYS A 485 -14.85 18.40 20.66
N ASP A 486 -15.90 17.94 19.98
CA ASP A 486 -16.42 16.59 20.11
C ASP A 486 -15.48 15.52 19.51
N THR A 487 -14.86 15.79 18.35
CA THR A 487 -13.86 14.88 17.78
C THR A 487 -12.64 14.75 18.69
N LYS A 488 -12.24 15.83 19.39
CA LYS A 488 -11.20 15.75 20.44
C LYS A 488 -11.61 14.86 21.62
N ARG A 489 -12.89 14.69 21.91
CA ARG A 489 -13.35 13.74 22.95
C ARG A 489 -13.13 12.31 22.49
N ILE A 490 -13.49 11.99 21.25
CA ILE A 490 -13.21 10.68 20.63
C ILE A 490 -11.71 10.37 20.72
N ASP A 491 -10.85 11.32 20.34
CA ASP A 491 -9.39 11.11 20.34
C ASP A 491 -8.84 10.71 21.71
N ASN A 492 -9.40 11.25 22.82
CA ASN A 492 -8.97 10.85 24.16
C ASN A 492 -9.36 9.41 24.47
N VAL A 493 -10.58 9.01 24.12
CA VAL A 493 -11.06 7.63 24.31
C VAL A 493 -10.22 6.67 23.48
N ILE A 494 -9.94 7.02 22.22
CA ILE A 494 -9.07 6.26 21.33
C ILE A 494 -7.66 6.11 21.94
N THR A 495 -7.09 7.21 22.41
CA THR A 495 -5.76 7.20 23.05
C THR A 495 -5.73 6.23 24.23
N GLY A 496 -6.77 6.23 25.08
CA GLY A 496 -6.89 5.29 26.20
C GLY A 496 -6.99 3.83 25.76
N ILE A 497 -7.79 3.53 24.72
CA ILE A 497 -7.94 2.16 24.18
C ILE A 497 -6.63 1.67 23.58
N LEU A 498 -5.98 2.49 22.75
CA LEU A 498 -4.70 2.15 22.13
C LEU A 498 -3.62 1.91 23.18
N TYR A 499 -3.58 2.73 24.23
CA TYR A 499 -2.64 2.54 25.35
C TYR A 499 -2.82 1.18 26.04
N ASN A 500 -4.06 0.82 26.38
CA ASN A 500 -4.37 -0.48 27.00
C ASN A 500 -3.97 -1.65 26.09
N ASN A 501 -4.20 -1.52 24.78
CA ASN A 501 -3.77 -2.50 23.80
C ASN A 501 -2.24 -2.62 23.71
N LYS A 502 -1.50 -1.51 23.79
CA LYS A 502 -0.01 -1.52 23.83
C LYS A 502 0.50 -2.28 25.04
N ILE A 503 -0.04 -2.01 26.24
CA ILE A 503 0.32 -2.74 27.47
C ILE A 503 0.06 -4.24 27.29
N LYS A 504 -1.15 -4.59 26.84
CA LYS A 504 -1.53 -5.99 26.63
C LYS A 504 -0.57 -6.69 25.67
N MET A 505 -0.21 -6.03 24.57
CA MET A 505 0.69 -6.60 23.57
C MET A 505 2.10 -6.81 24.11
N ILE A 506 2.67 -5.82 24.80
CA ILE A 506 3.99 -5.94 25.44
C ILE A 506 4.01 -7.12 26.42
N ARG A 507 2.96 -7.27 27.24
CA ARG A 507 2.84 -8.42 28.16
C ARG A 507 2.79 -9.75 27.41
N ILE A 508 2.08 -9.83 26.29
CA ILE A 508 2.03 -11.04 25.46
C ILE A 508 3.43 -11.39 24.95
N VAL A 509 4.15 -10.42 24.38
CA VAL A 509 5.50 -10.67 23.84
C VAL A 509 6.47 -11.07 24.94
N LEU A 510 6.47 -10.37 26.08
CA LEU A 510 7.31 -10.73 27.23
C LEU A 510 6.99 -12.14 27.75
N LYS A 511 5.70 -12.51 27.82
CA LYS A 511 5.31 -13.87 28.20
C LYS A 511 5.85 -14.92 27.24
N LYS A 512 5.78 -14.66 25.92
CA LYS A 512 6.37 -15.55 24.91
C LYS A 512 7.87 -15.73 25.13
N ILE A 513 8.61 -14.66 25.43
CA ILE A 513 10.05 -14.73 25.76
C ILE A 513 10.28 -15.62 26.99
N THR A 514 9.48 -15.43 28.05
CA THR A 514 9.66 -16.19 29.30
C THR A 514 9.34 -17.68 29.15
N SER A 515 8.35 -18.01 28.32
CA SER A 515 7.93 -19.40 28.06
C SER A 515 8.75 -20.12 27.00
N SER A 516 9.59 -19.40 26.26
CA SER A 516 10.28 -19.97 25.10
C SER A 516 11.37 -20.97 25.50
N GLU A 517 11.44 -22.14 24.86
CA GLU A 517 12.39 -23.21 25.21
C GLU A 517 13.56 -23.34 24.23
N SER A 518 13.43 -22.78 23.02
CA SER A 518 14.43 -22.90 21.95
C SER A 518 15.02 -21.55 21.52
N VAL A 519 16.22 -21.61 20.92
CA VAL A 519 16.84 -20.44 20.26
C VAL A 519 15.96 -19.95 19.10
N ASP A 520 15.32 -20.88 18.39
CA ASP A 520 14.51 -20.59 17.21
C ASP A 520 13.26 -19.77 17.57
N GLU A 521 12.59 -20.10 18.67
CA GLU A 521 11.44 -19.33 19.18
C GLU A 521 11.83 -17.91 19.62
N ILE A 522 12.98 -17.76 20.29
CA ILE A 522 13.50 -16.43 20.65
C ILE A 522 13.86 -15.62 19.40
N THR A 523 14.40 -16.28 18.37
CA THR A 523 14.74 -15.65 17.10
C THR A 523 13.48 -15.19 16.35
N GLU A 524 12.41 -16.00 16.37
CA GLU A 524 11.10 -15.60 15.84
C GLU A 524 10.53 -14.36 16.58
N ILE A 525 10.65 -14.34 17.91
CA ILE A 525 10.21 -13.20 18.73
C ILE A 525 11.05 -11.95 18.45
N ALA A 526 12.37 -12.08 18.27
CA ALA A 526 13.24 -10.98 17.86
C ALA A 526 12.79 -10.40 16.51
N GLY A 527 12.42 -11.27 15.56
CA GLY A 527 11.89 -10.91 14.26
C GLY A 527 10.67 -9.98 14.29
N ILE A 528 9.83 -10.05 15.34
CA ILE A 528 8.66 -9.17 15.53
C ILE A 528 9.08 -7.69 15.53
N PHE A 529 10.28 -7.38 16.04
CA PHE A 529 10.73 -6.01 16.28
C PHE A 529 11.52 -5.39 15.12
N ASN A 530 11.90 -6.16 14.10
CA ASN A 530 12.78 -5.71 13.00
C ASN A 530 12.24 -4.50 12.21
N ASN A 531 10.92 -4.31 12.17
CA ASN A 531 10.24 -3.24 11.43
C ASN A 531 9.36 -2.34 12.32
N VAL A 532 9.66 -2.24 13.61
CA VAL A 532 8.87 -1.46 14.59
C VAL A 532 9.56 -0.15 14.96
N GLU A 533 8.85 0.98 14.87
CA GLU A 533 9.33 2.28 15.37
C GLU A 533 9.01 2.45 16.87
N LEU A 534 9.85 1.87 17.74
CA LEU A 534 9.64 1.89 19.18
C LEU A 534 9.74 3.30 19.80
N ASP A 535 10.53 4.22 19.23
CA ASP A 535 10.78 5.54 19.83
C ASP A 535 9.54 6.45 19.87
N LYS A 536 8.56 6.25 18.98
CA LYS A 536 7.29 7.00 18.99
C LYS A 536 6.31 6.54 20.07
N MET A 537 6.37 5.26 20.48
CA MET A 537 5.50 4.68 21.53
C MET A 537 5.68 5.35 22.90
N ILE A 538 6.90 5.81 23.20
CA ILE A 538 7.28 6.39 24.50
C ILE A 538 6.73 7.82 24.66
N THR A 539 6.65 8.60 23.58
CA THR A 539 6.47 10.06 23.65
C THR A 539 5.02 10.52 23.57
N GLU A 540 4.13 9.77 22.89
CA GLU A 540 2.76 10.26 22.59
C GLU A 540 1.65 9.76 23.53
N SER A 541 1.90 8.78 24.40
CA SER A 541 0.85 7.89 24.90
C SER A 541 0.19 8.23 26.25
N PHE A 542 0.49 9.37 26.88
CA PHE A 542 -0.06 9.68 28.21
C PHE A 542 -0.66 11.09 28.32
N LYS A 543 -1.86 11.29 27.78
CA LYS A 543 -2.72 12.42 28.17
C LYS A 543 -3.73 11.95 29.23
N LEU A 544 -3.35 12.13 30.49
CA LEU A 544 -4.20 11.93 31.68
C LEU A 544 -5.31 12.99 31.80
N MET A 545 -6.14 13.18 30.77
CA MET A 545 -7.15 14.24 30.83
C MET A 545 -8.39 13.89 31.66
N GLU A 546 -8.66 12.62 31.97
CA GLU A 546 -9.91 12.23 32.64
C GLU A 546 -9.95 12.65 34.11
N HIS A 547 -8.85 12.45 34.87
CA HIS A 547 -8.79 12.85 36.27
C HIS A 547 -8.72 14.37 36.46
N ASP A 548 -8.05 15.09 35.56
CA ASP A 548 -7.97 16.55 35.63
C ASP A 548 -9.31 17.21 35.30
N LYS A 549 -10.08 16.66 34.34
CA LYS A 549 -11.44 17.11 34.05
C LYS A 549 -12.40 16.76 35.17
N LEU A 550 -12.32 15.55 35.72
CA LEU A 550 -13.14 15.13 36.84
C LEU A 550 -12.86 15.99 38.08
N GLU A 551 -11.59 16.25 38.39
CA GLU A 551 -11.20 17.16 39.47
C GLU A 551 -11.76 18.56 39.25
N LYS A 552 -11.68 19.10 38.02
CA LYS A 552 -12.29 20.40 37.71
C LYS A 552 -13.80 20.40 37.92
N LEU A 553 -14.51 19.37 37.47
CA LEU A 553 -15.96 19.24 37.66
C LEU A 553 -16.34 19.08 39.13
N ILE A 554 -15.57 18.32 39.91
CA ILE A 554 -15.78 18.17 41.35
C ILE A 554 -15.47 19.47 42.09
N LYS A 555 -14.41 20.20 41.70
CA LYS A 555 -14.12 21.54 42.22
C LYS A 555 -15.20 22.55 41.86
N GLU A 556 -15.73 22.54 40.64
CA GLU A 556 -16.86 23.37 40.22
C GLU A 556 -18.12 23.03 41.02
N LEU A 557 -18.45 21.75 41.18
CA LEU A 557 -19.56 21.30 42.01
C LEU A 557 -19.39 21.74 43.47
N SER A 558 -18.18 21.61 44.01
CA SER A 558 -17.82 22.08 45.34
C SER A 558 -18.01 23.59 45.46
N ASN A 559 -17.51 24.38 44.50
CA ASN A 559 -17.62 25.83 44.51
C ASN A 559 -19.08 26.31 44.38
N ASN A 560 -19.92 25.59 43.65
CA ASN A 560 -21.35 25.91 43.49
C ASN A 560 -22.17 25.67 44.77
N ILE A 561 -21.65 24.92 45.75
CA ILE A 561 -22.30 24.73 47.06
C ILE A 561 -21.61 25.68 48.06
N THR A 562 -22.19 26.87 48.26
CA THR A 562 -21.62 27.93 49.10
C THR A 562 -21.56 27.55 50.59
N ASP A 563 -22.62 26.94 51.14
CA ASP A 563 -22.70 26.55 52.56
C ASP A 563 -22.62 25.02 52.73
N LYS A 564 -21.41 24.45 52.68
CA LYS A 564 -21.22 23.00 52.82
C LYS A 564 -21.38 22.54 54.26
N THR A 565 -22.21 21.52 54.48
CA THR A 565 -22.30 20.82 55.77
C THR A 565 -21.01 20.03 56.07
N ASN A 566 -20.79 19.65 57.34
CA ASN A 566 -19.65 18.81 57.71
C ASN A 566 -19.68 17.46 56.97
N TYR A 567 -20.87 16.90 56.75
CA TYR A 567 -21.07 15.67 55.98
C TYR A 567 -20.66 15.84 54.51
N GLU A 568 -21.06 16.94 53.86
CA GLU A 568 -20.68 17.22 52.46
C GLU A 568 -19.17 17.49 52.31
N LYS A 569 -18.55 18.18 53.27
CA LYS A 569 -17.09 18.35 53.31
C LYS A 569 -16.39 16.99 53.40
N GLU A 570 -16.91 16.07 54.22
CA GLU A 570 -16.38 14.70 54.31
C GLU A 570 -16.54 13.92 53.00
N LEU A 571 -17.68 14.06 52.30
CA LEU A 571 -17.91 13.45 51.00
C LEU A 571 -16.97 13.99 49.91
N PHE A 572 -16.78 15.31 49.84
CA PHE A 572 -15.81 15.92 48.93
C PHE A 572 -14.38 15.47 49.24
N ASN A 573 -13.97 15.44 50.51
CA ASN A 573 -12.65 14.93 50.91
C ASN A 573 -12.45 13.45 50.51
N LYS A 574 -13.49 12.62 50.63
CA LYS A 574 -13.45 11.23 50.14
C LYS A 574 -13.24 11.17 48.63
N ILE A 575 -13.99 11.98 47.87
CA ILE A 575 -13.81 12.06 46.41
C ILE A 575 -12.39 12.54 46.05
N ASP A 576 -11.87 13.59 46.71
CA ASP A 576 -10.54 14.14 46.47
C ASP A 576 -9.43 13.13 46.80
N ASN A 577 -9.56 12.38 47.90
CA ASN A 577 -8.63 11.31 48.25
C ASN A 577 -8.60 10.20 47.19
N ILE A 578 -9.77 9.81 46.68
CA ILE A 578 -9.90 8.81 45.62
C ILE A 578 -9.26 9.31 44.31
N ILE A 579 -9.49 10.59 43.94
CA ILE A 579 -8.89 11.23 42.76
C ILE A 579 -7.36 11.32 42.91
N ASN A 580 -6.86 11.77 44.06
CA ASN A 580 -5.42 11.90 44.31
C ASN A 580 -4.71 10.54 44.31
N PHE A 581 -5.31 9.53 44.95
CA PHE A 581 -4.80 8.16 44.90
C PHE A 581 -4.72 7.63 43.46
N ALA A 582 -5.76 7.85 42.65
CA ALA A 582 -5.78 7.47 41.24
C ALA A 582 -4.70 8.19 40.42
N LYS A 583 -4.46 9.49 40.67
CA LYS A 583 -3.39 10.26 40.01
C LYS A 583 -1.99 9.75 40.33
N THR A 584 -1.71 9.49 41.61
CA THR A 584 -0.41 8.95 42.04
C THR A 584 -0.18 7.55 41.45
N LYS A 585 -1.20 6.68 41.53
CA LYS A 585 -1.15 5.34 40.91
C LYS A 585 -0.90 5.44 39.40
N SER A 586 -1.59 6.33 38.71
CA SER A 586 -1.40 6.52 37.26
C SER A 586 0.00 7.05 36.89
N THR A 587 0.56 7.95 37.71
CA THR A 587 1.93 8.46 37.51
C THR A 587 2.97 7.36 37.68
N ASN A 588 2.78 6.47 38.66
CA ASN A 588 3.64 5.30 38.85
C ASN A 588 3.52 4.33 37.66
N ILE A 589 2.29 3.99 37.24
CA ILE A 589 2.03 3.15 36.06
C ILE A 589 2.73 3.70 34.80
N ARG A 590 2.72 5.02 34.62
CA ARG A 590 3.42 5.68 33.50
C ARG A 590 4.93 5.45 33.57
N THR A 591 5.52 5.68 34.72
CA THR A 591 6.97 5.51 34.94
C THR A 591 7.36 4.05 34.75
N ASP A 592 6.57 3.12 35.26
CA ASP A 592 6.77 1.68 35.12
C ASP A 592 6.66 1.26 33.65
N TYR A 593 5.66 1.77 32.93
CA TYR A 593 5.48 1.52 31.50
C TYR A 593 6.66 2.04 30.66
N VAL A 594 7.07 3.29 30.88
CA VAL A 594 8.22 3.88 30.17
C VAL A 594 9.50 3.09 30.46
N THR A 595 9.73 2.74 31.73
CA THR A 595 10.90 1.95 32.16
C THR A 595 10.88 0.55 31.56
N ALA A 596 9.73 -0.12 31.56
CA ALA A 596 9.53 -1.41 30.95
C ALA A 596 9.81 -1.39 29.44
N PHE A 597 9.37 -0.32 28.77
CA PHE A 597 9.57 -0.15 27.34
C PHE A 597 11.04 0.12 26.97
N ILE A 598 11.73 0.97 27.75
CA ILE A 598 13.17 1.17 27.60
C ILE A 598 13.93 -0.15 27.81
N SER A 599 13.52 -0.93 28.81
CA SER A 599 14.11 -2.23 29.12
C SER A 599 13.86 -3.25 27.99
N LEU A 600 12.66 -3.24 27.40
CA LEU A 600 12.33 -4.05 26.23
C LEU A 600 13.19 -3.66 25.02
N LYS A 601 13.38 -2.35 24.76
CA LYS A 601 14.25 -1.86 23.70
C LYS A 601 15.69 -2.37 23.87
N SER A 602 16.23 -2.30 25.08
CA SER A 602 17.55 -2.84 25.39
C SER A 602 17.63 -4.35 25.17
N LEU A 603 16.59 -5.10 25.55
CA LEU A 603 16.51 -6.54 25.34
C LEU A 603 16.50 -6.89 23.84
N ILE A 604 15.83 -6.08 23.00
CA ILE A 604 15.82 -6.26 21.54
C ILE A 604 17.18 -6.01 20.91
N VAL A 605 17.90 -4.98 21.34
CA VAL A 605 19.29 -4.74 20.88
C VAL A 605 20.16 -5.96 21.18
N VAL A 606 20.04 -6.52 22.39
CA VAL A 606 20.76 -7.73 22.79
C VAL A 606 20.35 -8.95 21.95
N MET A 607 19.08 -9.06 21.53
CA MET A 607 18.61 -10.13 20.63
C MET A 607 19.21 -10.03 19.22
N ASN A 608 19.43 -8.82 18.72
CA ASN A 608 19.88 -8.61 17.34
C ASN A 608 21.41 -8.63 17.18
N ASP A 609 22.17 -8.26 18.21
CA ASP A 609 23.63 -8.08 18.11
C ASP A 609 24.44 -9.33 18.52
N ASN A 610 23.83 -10.31 19.19
CA ASN A 610 24.56 -11.46 19.75
C ASN A 610 24.22 -12.77 19.06
N LYS A 611 25.21 -13.68 18.98
CA LYS A 611 24.90 -15.11 18.78
C LYS A 611 24.11 -15.59 19.99
N ILE A 612 22.83 -15.89 19.80
CA ILE A 612 21.93 -16.32 20.87
C ILE A 612 22.39 -17.71 21.33
N ASP A 613 22.95 -17.77 22.55
CA ASP A 613 23.28 -19.01 23.24
C ASP A 613 22.37 -19.22 24.47
N HIS A 614 22.53 -20.37 25.13
CA HIS A 614 21.69 -20.72 26.28
C HIS A 614 21.82 -19.72 27.46
N ASN A 615 22.99 -19.10 27.65
CA ASN A 615 23.19 -18.12 28.73
C ASN A 615 22.49 -16.80 28.40
N VAL A 616 22.56 -16.38 27.14
CA VAL A 616 21.84 -15.22 26.61
C VAL A 616 20.33 -15.40 26.76
N ILE A 617 19.78 -16.57 26.42
CA ILE A 617 18.35 -16.89 26.61
C ILE A 617 17.96 -16.82 28.08
N ARG A 618 18.75 -17.39 28.98
CA ARG A 618 18.48 -17.34 30.43
C ARG A 618 18.47 -15.89 30.94
N GLY A 619 19.40 -15.07 30.48
CA GLY A 619 19.44 -13.63 30.75
C GLY A 619 18.18 -12.92 30.25
N MET A 620 17.80 -13.17 29.00
CA MET A 620 16.59 -12.58 28.39
C MET A 620 15.31 -12.95 29.16
N LYS A 621 15.16 -14.21 29.56
CA LYS A 621 14.03 -14.66 30.39
C LYS A 621 13.99 -13.93 31.73
N PHE A 622 15.14 -13.80 32.39
CA PHE A 622 15.23 -13.08 33.66
C PHE A 622 14.81 -11.61 33.52
N PHE A 623 15.33 -10.92 32.50
CA PHE A 623 14.94 -9.54 32.22
C PHE A 623 13.46 -9.42 31.85
N ALA A 624 12.92 -10.31 31.01
CA ALA A 624 11.52 -10.30 30.61
C ALA A 624 10.57 -10.53 31.80
N ASN A 625 10.91 -11.45 32.72
CA ASN A 625 10.17 -11.65 33.98
C ASN A 625 10.18 -10.39 34.84
N LYS A 626 11.35 -9.77 35.03
CA LYS A 626 11.47 -8.53 35.80
C LYS A 626 10.62 -7.39 35.21
N ILE A 627 10.53 -7.31 33.88
CA ILE A 627 9.66 -6.33 33.21
C ILE A 627 8.18 -6.67 33.45
N LEU A 628 7.78 -7.94 33.36
CA LEU A 628 6.39 -8.38 33.60
C LEU A 628 5.88 -8.10 35.01
N GLU A 629 6.76 -8.22 36.02
CA GLU A 629 6.46 -7.90 37.41
C GLU A 629 6.15 -6.41 37.61
N ASN A 630 6.84 -5.53 36.87
CA ASN A 630 6.70 -4.08 36.98
C ASN A 630 5.52 -3.52 36.16
N ILE A 631 5.03 -4.23 35.14
CA ILE A 631 3.85 -3.79 34.38
C ILE A 631 2.57 -4.24 35.11
N PRO A 632 1.66 -3.34 35.53
CA PRO A 632 0.39 -3.74 36.13
C PRO A 632 -0.48 -4.53 35.13
N SER A 633 -1.22 -5.52 35.64
CA SER A 633 -2.07 -6.41 34.84
C SER A 633 -3.35 -5.73 34.32
N GLN A 634 -3.86 -4.71 35.02
CA GLN A 634 -4.98 -3.86 34.64
C GLN A 634 -4.78 -2.43 35.20
N ILE A 635 -5.13 -1.41 34.42
CA ILE A 635 -5.42 -0.09 34.97
C ILE A 635 -6.79 -0.22 35.63
N GLU A 636 -6.78 -0.45 36.93
CA GLU A 636 -7.99 -0.55 37.73
C GLU A 636 -8.89 0.70 37.56
N SER A 637 -10.04 0.57 36.88
CA SER A 637 -11.05 1.63 36.73
C SER A 637 -11.88 1.89 38.01
N HIS A 638 -11.39 1.39 39.15
CA HIS A 638 -12.21 0.94 40.29
C HIS A 638 -12.90 2.04 41.08
N ASN A 639 -12.72 3.29 40.68
CA ASN A 639 -13.04 4.43 41.52
C ASN A 639 -14.15 5.33 40.94
N LEU A 640 -14.52 5.18 39.66
CA LEU A 640 -15.54 6.05 39.04
C LEU A 640 -16.95 5.76 39.55
N LYS A 641 -17.27 4.49 39.83
CA LYS A 641 -18.56 4.10 40.41
C LYS A 641 -18.73 4.68 41.81
N GLU A 642 -17.69 4.57 42.63
CA GLU A 642 -17.70 5.13 43.98
C GLU A 642 -17.77 6.66 43.95
N ILE A 643 -17.01 7.33 43.07
CA ILE A 643 -17.14 8.78 42.87
C ILE A 643 -18.55 9.17 42.41
N ALA A 644 -19.17 8.41 41.51
CA ALA A 644 -20.54 8.66 41.06
C ALA A 644 -21.56 8.49 42.20
N GLU A 645 -21.40 7.45 43.03
CA GLU A 645 -22.24 7.22 44.22
C GLU A 645 -22.08 8.34 45.26
N LEU A 646 -20.85 8.78 45.53
CA LEU A 646 -20.57 9.90 46.41
C LEU A 646 -21.12 11.21 45.85
N SER A 647 -20.97 11.45 44.55
CA SER A 647 -21.53 12.62 43.86
C SER A 647 -23.06 12.64 43.89
N MET A 648 -23.71 11.48 43.75
CA MET A 648 -25.16 11.35 43.89
C MET A 648 -25.62 11.65 45.33
N LYS A 649 -24.85 11.26 46.35
CA LYS A 649 -25.14 11.61 47.75
C LYS A 649 -25.04 13.13 47.96
N ILE A 650 -24.00 13.77 47.43
CA ILE A 650 -23.86 15.23 47.45
C ILE A 650 -25.05 15.91 46.76
N ALA A 651 -25.44 15.45 45.57
CA ALA A 651 -26.58 16.00 44.84
C ALA A 651 -27.91 15.87 45.60
N ARG A 652 -28.13 14.77 46.33
CA ARG A 652 -29.31 14.58 47.17
C ARG A 652 -29.33 15.57 48.35
N CYS A 653 -28.20 15.73 49.04
CA CYS A 653 -28.06 16.69 50.15
C CYS A 653 -28.22 18.16 49.72
N ALA A 654 -27.72 18.50 48.53
CA ALA A 654 -27.91 19.83 47.94
C ALA A 654 -29.38 20.05 47.53
N ARG A 655 -30.01 19.07 46.87
CA ARG A 655 -31.41 19.17 46.40
C ARG A 655 -32.42 19.27 47.55
N SER A 656 -32.21 18.58 48.66
CA SER A 656 -33.09 18.67 49.83
C SER A 656 -33.09 20.07 50.46
N ARG A 657 -32.01 20.84 50.31
CA ARG A 657 -31.92 22.22 50.80
C ARG A 657 -32.60 23.22 49.87
N VAL A 658 -32.46 23.02 48.55
CA VAL A 658 -33.19 23.80 47.53
C VAL A 658 -34.72 23.60 47.63
N GLN A 659 -35.19 22.44 48.12
CA GLN A 659 -36.61 22.22 48.41
C GLN A 659 -37.07 22.79 49.75
N GLY A 660 -36.18 22.93 50.75
CA GLY A 660 -36.48 23.58 52.03
C GLY A 660 -36.65 25.08 51.91
N ASP A 661 -35.81 25.75 51.11
CA ASP A 661 -35.87 27.21 50.91
C ASP A 661 -37.07 27.69 50.07
N ASN A 662 -37.76 26.78 49.37
CA ASN A 662 -38.99 27.09 48.61
C ASN A 662 -40.28 26.82 49.41
N LEU A 663 -40.18 26.36 50.66
CA LEU A 663 -41.35 26.16 51.53
C LEU A 663 -41.62 27.34 52.47
N ASP A 664 -40.71 28.32 52.53
CA ASP A 664 -40.86 29.57 53.29
C ASP A 664 -41.06 30.82 52.39
N LYS A 665 -41.69 30.67 51.22
CA LYS A 665 -42.19 31.79 50.40
C LYS A 665 -43.67 31.67 50.08
#